data_AF-A0A1M6L0V9-F1
#
_entry.id   AF-A0A1M6L0V9-F1
#
_cell.length_a   1.000
_cell.length_b   1.000
_cell.length_c   1.000
_cell.angle_alpha   90.00
_cell.angle_beta   90.00
_cell.angle_gamma   90.00
#
_symmetry.space_group_name_H-M   'P 1'
#
loop_
_entity.id
_entity.type
_entity.pdbx_description
1 polymer ?
#
loop_
_entity_poly.entity_id
_entity_poly.type
_entity_poly.pdbx_seq_one_letter_code
_entity_poly.pdbx_strand_id
1 'polypeptide(L)'
;MKAMQLKPDFYWTGVLDKDLRVFDIIMMTEFGTTYNSYLLKTGDKTVLFETAKEKFFDDYLETLSQITDVSTIDYIVVNHTEPDHVGSIKRILDICPRAKVVATPVAIGFLKHIINGDFYSIAIKDGDELKIGNKTLQFHVFPNLHWPDTMYTYIVEDKTLVTCDSFGSHYAHEGILRSTVTDTEGYMRATKYYFDNILGPFKQPYMTNALAAVRQMDIDMICPGHGPVLDSHLSELMDIYEEWCKVPVSDRKKVVIPYVSAYGYTGQLAEQIAKGIQDNDEIIDVKLYDMVTADQAEVLGEIGTADGILFGTPTILGEALKPIWDLTTLMFPPIHGGKLASAFGSYGWSGEGVPHIIERLKQIRLKVVDGFKVRLKPSENELMDAYEYGYRFADTLLKKDEKKASARSGLVRCLVCGEIFDASMETCPVCGVGKENFVPVDLDEVTHRMDTMEKFVVLGGGTAALNAAKAIRERNQTASIIMISEENELPYDRPMLTKNMFGAISGGAIASKEAAWYEDHCIDLRLGVKAEAMDLGRREIHLSDGTVLPYDKCVYALGSYSFIPPIKGADLEGVTPVRTIADVEKINHMALQAKHAVVIGGGVLGLESAWELRKEKLEVTVLEGAPELLLGKMDAVGADMLKKIAAKNGVNIVVGAKIAEIVGDGKVEGVMLADGTKIPADIVIMSTGVRANKELAEEAGILTNRAVIVSDKMQTSDSNVFAGGDCAEFDGANIAIWPVAMEMGRIAGANAAGDSLPYVPQTQGMTLNALNTSVYSIGDVGTKEDVTYKTLEIRDDKKLTLEKYYFRNNALCGVILIGDTSKMAEVTEAVQQKKAFHEIF
;
A
#
# COMPACT_ATOMS: atom_id res chain seq x y z
N MET A 1 -29.20 -4.25 -26.29
CA MET A 1 -30.25 -4.82 -25.39
C MET A 1 -31.06 -3.67 -24.80
N LYS A 2 -32.15 -3.94 -24.06
CA LYS A 2 -32.86 -2.87 -23.34
C LYS A 2 -32.41 -2.85 -21.89
N ALA A 3 -32.12 -1.66 -21.37
CA ALA A 3 -31.90 -1.50 -19.95
C ALA A 3 -33.17 -1.87 -19.16
N MET A 4 -33.01 -2.37 -17.93
CA MET A 4 -34.12 -2.80 -17.10
C MET A 4 -34.15 -2.03 -15.80
N GLN A 5 -35.29 -1.44 -15.46
CA GLN A 5 -35.47 -0.80 -14.17
C GLN A 5 -35.64 -1.86 -13.08
N LEU A 6 -34.74 -1.87 -12.08
CA LEU A 6 -34.78 -2.79 -10.95
C LEU A 6 -35.60 -2.21 -9.80
N LYS A 7 -35.38 -0.93 -9.52
CA LYS A 7 -36.06 -0.14 -8.49
C LYS A 7 -36.28 1.30 -9.00
N PRO A 8 -37.07 2.14 -8.32
CA PRO A 8 -37.14 3.57 -8.64
C PRO A 8 -35.73 4.15 -8.77
N ASP A 9 -35.44 4.76 -9.92
CA ASP A 9 -34.14 5.39 -10.23
C ASP A 9 -32.90 4.48 -10.26
N PHE A 10 -33.06 3.15 -10.13
CA PHE A 10 -31.98 2.17 -10.19
C PHE A 10 -32.20 1.14 -11.30
N TYR A 11 -31.22 1.03 -12.20
CA TYR A 11 -31.35 0.30 -13.46
C TYR A 11 -30.20 -0.69 -13.64
N TRP A 12 -30.50 -1.85 -14.22
CA TRP A 12 -29.50 -2.73 -14.82
C TRP A 12 -29.18 -2.26 -16.24
N THR A 13 -27.89 -2.13 -16.53
CA THR A 13 -27.34 -1.60 -17.79
C THR A 13 -26.28 -2.52 -18.41
N GLY A 14 -26.16 -3.75 -17.91
CA GLY A 14 -25.15 -4.71 -18.34
C GLY A 14 -25.38 -5.36 -19.72
N VAL A 15 -24.62 -6.42 -19.97
CA VAL A 15 -24.60 -7.16 -21.23
C VAL A 15 -24.76 -8.66 -21.00
N LEU A 16 -25.53 -9.34 -21.85
CA LEU A 16 -25.61 -10.81 -21.92
C LEU A 16 -24.64 -11.35 -22.98
N ASP A 17 -23.83 -12.34 -22.61
CA ASP A 17 -22.93 -13.08 -23.50
C ASP A 17 -23.32 -14.57 -23.47
N LYS A 18 -24.43 -14.87 -24.16
CA LYS A 18 -25.05 -16.20 -24.18
C LYS A 18 -24.22 -17.24 -24.91
N ASP A 19 -23.30 -16.81 -25.76
CA ASP A 19 -22.49 -17.68 -26.62
C ASP A 19 -21.13 -18.02 -26.01
N LEU A 20 -20.79 -17.41 -24.87
CA LEU A 20 -19.58 -17.77 -24.13
C LEU A 20 -19.67 -19.23 -23.67
N ARG A 21 -18.62 -20.01 -23.95
CA ARG A 21 -18.50 -21.40 -23.49
C ARG A 21 -17.30 -21.63 -22.60
N VAL A 22 -16.27 -20.79 -22.72
CA VAL A 22 -15.07 -20.83 -21.88
C VAL A 22 -14.78 -19.41 -21.40
N PHE A 23 -14.85 -19.18 -20.09
CA PHE A 23 -14.47 -17.95 -19.40
C PHE A 23 -13.02 -18.08 -18.90
N ASP A 24 -12.25 -17.01 -19.02
CA ASP A 24 -10.82 -16.93 -18.67
C ASP A 24 -10.03 -18.18 -18.98
N ILE A 25 -10.19 -18.65 -20.23
CA ILE A 25 -9.47 -19.76 -20.87
C ILE A 25 -9.62 -21.16 -20.23
N ILE A 26 -10.16 -21.28 -19.01
CA ILE A 26 -10.23 -22.56 -18.27
C ILE A 26 -11.62 -22.90 -17.70
N MET A 27 -12.53 -21.94 -17.51
CA MET A 27 -13.81 -22.18 -16.85
C MET A 27 -14.93 -22.41 -17.86
N MET A 28 -15.65 -23.52 -17.75
CA MET A 28 -16.77 -23.82 -18.65
C MET A 28 -18.03 -23.05 -18.25
N THR A 29 -18.66 -22.39 -19.22
CA THR A 29 -19.90 -21.62 -19.00
C THR A 29 -21.04 -22.24 -19.80
N GLU A 30 -21.71 -23.25 -19.24
CA GLU A 30 -22.81 -24.00 -19.87
C GLU A 30 -23.93 -23.07 -20.38
N PHE A 31 -24.24 -22.04 -19.61
CA PHE A 31 -25.35 -21.12 -19.86
C PHE A 31 -24.89 -19.73 -20.35
N GLY A 32 -23.64 -19.59 -20.80
CA GLY A 32 -23.04 -18.27 -21.05
C GLY A 32 -22.82 -17.47 -19.77
N THR A 33 -22.69 -16.15 -19.89
CA THR A 33 -22.55 -15.25 -18.72
C THR A 33 -23.24 -13.91 -18.98
N THR A 34 -23.28 -13.05 -17.96
CA THR A 34 -23.57 -11.63 -18.11
C THR A 34 -22.40 -10.81 -17.56
N TYR A 35 -22.26 -9.57 -18.01
CA TYR A 35 -21.39 -8.56 -17.40
C TYR A 35 -22.31 -7.45 -16.91
N ASN A 36 -22.66 -7.50 -15.63
CA ASN A 36 -23.66 -6.64 -15.06
C ASN A 36 -23.04 -5.30 -14.65
N SER A 37 -23.65 -4.23 -15.14
CA SER A 37 -23.43 -2.87 -14.67
C SER A 37 -24.76 -2.30 -14.23
N TYR A 38 -24.71 -1.34 -13.31
CA TYR A 38 -25.91 -0.70 -12.76
C TYR A 38 -25.79 0.81 -12.82
N LEU A 39 -26.92 1.49 -13.02
CA LEU A 39 -26.99 2.95 -13.04
C LEU A 39 -28.01 3.43 -12.01
N LEU A 40 -27.57 4.31 -11.12
CA LEU A 40 -28.38 4.96 -10.09
C LEU A 40 -28.50 6.45 -10.39
N LYS A 41 -29.72 6.96 -10.46
CA LYS A 41 -30.00 8.39 -10.43
C LYS A 41 -30.34 8.80 -9.01
N THR A 42 -29.64 9.80 -8.48
CA THR A 42 -29.82 10.28 -7.11
C THR A 42 -29.76 11.80 -7.06
N GLY A 43 -30.92 12.43 -6.93
CA GLY A 43 -31.07 13.89 -7.07
C GLY A 43 -30.66 14.37 -8.46
N ASP A 44 -29.73 15.31 -8.51
CA ASP A 44 -29.12 15.82 -9.75
C ASP A 44 -27.85 15.04 -10.17
N LYS A 45 -27.55 13.92 -9.50
CA LYS A 45 -26.34 13.13 -9.70
C LYS A 45 -26.63 11.76 -10.32
N THR A 46 -25.65 11.27 -11.08
CA THR A 46 -25.69 9.93 -11.67
C THR A 46 -24.47 9.12 -11.21
N VAL A 47 -24.74 7.91 -10.71
CA VAL A 47 -23.72 6.94 -10.27
C VAL A 47 -23.79 5.71 -11.17
N LEU A 48 -22.66 5.34 -11.74
CA LEU A 48 -22.49 4.09 -12.48
C LEU A 48 -21.76 3.08 -11.58
N PHE A 49 -22.23 1.83 -11.53
CA PHE A 49 -21.57 0.73 -10.84
C PHE A 49 -21.02 -0.25 -11.86
N GLU A 50 -19.71 -0.50 -11.79
CA GLU A 50 -18.94 -1.26 -12.78
C GLU A 50 -19.12 -0.73 -14.21
N THR A 51 -18.46 -1.38 -15.16
CA THR A 51 -18.72 -1.19 -16.59
C THR A 51 -19.04 -2.53 -17.24
N ALA A 52 -18.52 -2.78 -18.43
CA ALA A 52 -18.64 -4.07 -19.09
C ALA A 52 -17.31 -4.44 -19.74
N LYS A 53 -17.24 -5.68 -20.20
CA LYS A 53 -16.11 -6.20 -20.97
C LYS A 53 -15.96 -5.40 -22.26
N GLU A 54 -14.73 -4.98 -22.55
CA GLU A 54 -14.43 -4.03 -23.63
C GLU A 54 -14.99 -4.41 -25.00
N LYS A 55 -15.04 -5.71 -25.31
CA LYS A 55 -15.58 -6.21 -26.59
C LYS A 55 -17.06 -5.86 -26.82
N PHE A 56 -17.80 -5.51 -25.76
CA PHE A 56 -19.22 -5.14 -25.79
C PHE A 56 -19.47 -3.64 -25.61
N PHE A 57 -18.44 -2.80 -25.63
CA PHE A 57 -18.58 -1.38 -25.31
C PHE A 57 -19.68 -0.69 -26.11
N ASP A 58 -19.78 -0.93 -27.42
CA ASP A 58 -20.73 -0.19 -28.26
C ASP A 58 -22.19 -0.53 -27.91
N ASP A 59 -22.51 -1.82 -27.70
CA ASP A 59 -23.83 -2.28 -27.25
C ASP A 59 -24.15 -1.78 -25.82
N TYR A 60 -23.12 -1.76 -24.96
CA TYR A 60 -23.21 -1.26 -23.59
C TYR A 60 -23.50 0.25 -23.56
N LEU A 61 -22.79 1.03 -24.39
CA LEU A 61 -22.98 2.48 -24.49
C LEU A 61 -24.37 2.84 -25.05
N GLU A 62 -24.87 2.09 -26.04
CA GLU A 62 -26.25 2.25 -26.53
C GLU A 62 -27.27 2.01 -25.41
N THR A 63 -27.03 1.00 -24.58
CA THR A 63 -27.91 0.66 -23.45
C THR A 63 -27.91 1.75 -22.38
N LEU A 64 -26.74 2.29 -22.01
CA LEU A 64 -26.63 3.43 -21.09
C LEU A 64 -27.34 4.68 -21.63
N SER A 65 -27.17 4.96 -22.92
CA SER A 65 -27.73 6.15 -23.59
C SER A 65 -29.27 6.15 -23.64
N GLN A 66 -29.91 4.99 -23.44
CA GLN A 66 -31.37 4.90 -23.30
C GLN A 66 -31.88 5.48 -21.97
N ILE A 67 -31.02 5.54 -20.94
CA ILE A 67 -31.41 5.98 -19.59
C ILE A 67 -30.90 7.39 -19.30
N THR A 68 -29.66 7.72 -19.68
CA THR A 68 -29.03 9.00 -19.36
C THR A 68 -28.08 9.45 -20.46
N ASP A 69 -27.77 10.74 -20.50
CA ASP A 69 -26.59 11.23 -21.20
C ASP A 69 -25.35 10.72 -20.47
N VAL A 70 -24.52 9.93 -21.14
CA VAL A 70 -23.33 9.29 -20.53
C VAL A 70 -22.30 10.33 -20.10
N SER A 71 -22.27 11.51 -20.73
CA SER A 71 -21.38 12.61 -20.33
C SER A 71 -21.74 13.24 -18.98
N THR A 72 -22.94 12.95 -18.45
CA THR A 72 -23.41 13.47 -17.15
C THR A 72 -23.23 12.49 -15.99
N ILE A 73 -22.49 11.39 -16.20
CA ILE A 73 -22.13 10.50 -15.09
C ILE A 73 -21.17 11.25 -14.15
N ASP A 74 -21.54 11.37 -12.88
CA ASP A 74 -20.74 12.07 -11.86
C ASP A 74 -19.80 11.12 -11.12
N TYR A 75 -20.20 9.86 -10.92
CA TYR A 75 -19.46 8.86 -10.15
C TYR A 75 -19.44 7.51 -10.86
N ILE A 76 -18.32 6.82 -10.77
CA ILE A 76 -18.17 5.43 -11.21
C ILE A 76 -17.68 4.61 -10.00
N VAL A 77 -18.58 3.85 -9.38
CA VAL A 77 -18.26 2.93 -8.29
C VAL A 77 -17.68 1.66 -8.90
N VAL A 78 -16.46 1.30 -8.47
CA VAL A 78 -15.74 0.12 -8.94
C VAL A 78 -15.46 -0.77 -7.73
N ASN A 79 -16.30 -1.79 -7.57
CA ASN A 79 -16.18 -2.78 -6.51
C ASN A 79 -15.02 -3.75 -6.79
N HIS A 80 -14.65 -3.93 -8.06
CA HIS A 80 -13.62 -4.87 -8.47
C HIS A 80 -13.08 -4.52 -9.87
N THR A 81 -11.80 -4.74 -10.13
CA THR A 81 -11.10 -4.24 -11.33
C THR A 81 -10.72 -5.30 -12.36
N GLU A 82 -11.28 -6.51 -12.29
CA GLU A 82 -11.05 -7.48 -13.36
C GLU A 82 -11.60 -6.96 -14.71
N PRO A 83 -10.87 -7.14 -15.84
CA PRO A 83 -11.17 -6.45 -17.10
C PRO A 83 -12.52 -6.78 -17.75
N ASP A 84 -13.24 -7.77 -17.27
CA ASP A 84 -14.59 -8.08 -17.69
C ASP A 84 -15.66 -7.21 -17.02
N HIS A 85 -15.35 -6.61 -15.86
CA HIS A 85 -16.17 -5.60 -15.19
C HIS A 85 -15.72 -4.18 -15.52
N VAL A 86 -14.42 -3.93 -15.61
CA VAL A 86 -13.87 -2.57 -15.84
C VAL A 86 -13.23 -2.38 -17.22
N GLY A 87 -13.35 -3.34 -18.13
CA GLY A 87 -12.69 -3.27 -19.45
C GLY A 87 -13.01 -2.01 -20.23
N SER A 88 -14.22 -1.48 -20.04
CA SER A 88 -14.73 -0.28 -20.70
C SER A 88 -14.52 1.02 -19.94
N ILE A 89 -13.94 1.00 -18.74
CA ILE A 89 -13.85 2.17 -17.86
C ILE A 89 -13.09 3.34 -18.50
N LYS A 90 -11.99 3.04 -19.21
CA LYS A 90 -11.21 4.09 -19.90
C LYS A 90 -12.07 4.84 -20.89
N ARG A 91 -12.83 4.13 -21.73
CA ARG A 91 -13.67 4.74 -22.77
C ARG A 91 -14.84 5.52 -22.18
N ILE A 92 -15.38 5.07 -21.05
CA ILE A 92 -16.38 5.84 -20.29
C ILE A 92 -15.77 7.14 -19.76
N LEU A 93 -14.57 7.09 -19.16
CA LEU A 93 -13.88 8.27 -18.66
C LEU A 93 -13.45 9.24 -19.77
N ASP A 94 -13.13 8.76 -20.98
CA ASP A 94 -12.90 9.61 -22.14
C ASP A 94 -14.15 10.44 -22.51
N ILE A 95 -15.36 9.92 -22.23
CA ILE A 95 -16.66 10.60 -22.44
C ILE A 95 -17.02 11.52 -21.25
N CYS A 96 -16.75 11.09 -20.02
CA CYS A 96 -17.05 11.83 -18.79
C CYS A 96 -15.78 12.08 -17.95
N PRO A 97 -14.84 12.94 -18.40
CA PRO A 97 -13.52 13.09 -17.79
C PRO A 97 -13.53 13.71 -16.38
N ARG A 98 -14.69 14.17 -15.90
CA ARG A 98 -14.87 14.71 -14.55
C ARG A 98 -15.54 13.72 -13.59
N ALA A 99 -15.94 12.54 -14.05
CA ALA A 99 -16.49 11.52 -13.20
C ALA A 99 -15.45 11.10 -12.16
N LYS A 100 -15.89 10.90 -10.92
CA LYS A 100 -15.03 10.44 -9.82
C LYS A 100 -15.16 8.92 -9.70
N VAL A 101 -14.05 8.22 -9.82
CA VAL A 101 -13.98 6.79 -9.57
C VAL A 101 -13.98 6.53 -8.07
N VAL A 102 -14.96 5.81 -7.56
CA VAL A 102 -15.17 5.50 -6.14
C VAL A 102 -14.78 4.04 -5.95
N ALA A 103 -13.62 3.79 -5.34
CA ALA A 103 -13.08 2.43 -5.25
C ALA A 103 -12.07 2.30 -4.11
N THR A 104 -11.74 1.06 -3.72
CA THR A 104 -10.68 0.81 -2.74
C THR A 104 -9.33 1.39 -3.21
N PRO A 105 -8.41 1.74 -2.29
CA PRO A 105 -7.07 2.18 -2.69
C PRO A 105 -6.35 1.19 -3.62
N VAL A 106 -6.58 -0.11 -3.40
CA VAL A 106 -6.02 -1.19 -4.24
C VAL A 106 -6.63 -1.13 -5.65
N ALA A 107 -7.96 -1.03 -5.76
CA ALA A 107 -8.65 -0.88 -7.04
C ALA A 107 -8.16 0.36 -7.80
N ILE A 108 -8.00 1.50 -7.13
CA ILE A 108 -7.45 2.72 -7.75
C ILE A 108 -6.03 2.47 -8.27
N GLY A 109 -5.20 1.75 -7.52
CA GLY A 109 -3.86 1.34 -7.95
C GLY A 109 -3.91 0.50 -9.23
N PHE A 110 -4.77 -0.52 -9.29
CA PHE A 110 -4.94 -1.37 -10.47
C PHE A 110 -5.50 -0.59 -11.65
N LEU A 111 -6.49 0.28 -11.44
CA LEU A 111 -7.09 1.12 -12.46
C LEU A 111 -6.10 2.06 -13.14
N LYS A 112 -5.08 2.56 -12.44
CA LYS A 112 -3.99 3.34 -13.07
C LYS A 112 -3.29 2.55 -14.16
N HIS A 113 -3.08 1.25 -13.95
CA HIS A 113 -2.45 0.35 -14.91
C HIS A 113 -3.41 -0.14 -16.00
N ILE A 114 -4.71 -0.25 -15.70
CA ILE A 114 -5.74 -0.63 -16.68
C ILE A 114 -6.01 0.54 -17.63
N ILE A 115 -6.23 1.74 -17.08
CA ILE A 115 -6.58 2.96 -17.82
C ILE A 115 -5.35 3.54 -18.53
N ASN A 116 -4.16 3.41 -17.94
CA ASN A 116 -2.93 4.06 -18.41
C ASN A 116 -3.11 5.57 -18.63
N GLY A 117 -3.80 6.22 -17.70
CA GLY A 117 -4.11 7.64 -17.73
C GLY A 117 -4.61 8.14 -16.38
N ASP A 118 -4.64 9.45 -16.23
CA ASP A 118 -5.14 10.09 -15.02
C ASP A 118 -6.67 10.05 -14.95
N PHE A 119 -7.20 9.90 -13.74
CA PHE A 119 -8.64 9.99 -13.45
C PHE A 119 -8.84 10.50 -12.02
N TYR A 120 -9.95 11.20 -11.79
CA TYR A 120 -10.33 11.60 -10.44
C TYR A 120 -10.83 10.38 -9.67
N SER A 121 -10.43 10.25 -8.41
CA SER A 121 -10.88 9.14 -7.58
C SER A 121 -11.19 9.58 -6.16
N ILE A 122 -12.05 8.80 -5.50
CA ILE A 122 -12.34 8.82 -4.08
C ILE A 122 -11.92 7.45 -3.57
N ALA A 123 -10.94 7.41 -2.67
CA ALA A 123 -10.48 6.18 -2.06
C ALA A 123 -11.38 5.83 -0.88
N ILE A 124 -11.88 4.59 -0.84
CA ILE A 124 -12.84 4.14 0.17
C ILE A 124 -12.22 3.07 1.07
N LYS A 125 -12.48 3.15 2.37
CA LYS A 125 -12.11 2.17 3.39
C LYS A 125 -13.34 1.39 3.86
N ASP A 126 -13.09 0.31 4.60
CA ASP A 126 -14.16 -0.48 5.20
C ASP A 126 -14.97 0.36 6.18
N GLY A 127 -16.30 0.34 6.03
CA GLY A 127 -17.24 1.08 6.86
C GLY A 127 -17.45 2.55 6.45
N ASP A 128 -16.74 3.05 5.44
CA ASP A 128 -16.95 4.41 4.94
C ASP A 128 -18.37 4.57 4.36
N GLU A 129 -18.88 5.80 4.43
CA GLU A 129 -20.15 6.20 3.82
C GLU A 129 -19.94 7.40 2.89
N LEU A 130 -20.60 7.36 1.73
CA LEU A 130 -20.64 8.46 0.77
C LEU A 130 -22.08 8.82 0.46
N LYS A 131 -22.50 9.99 0.92
CA LYS A 131 -23.82 10.55 0.59
C LYS A 131 -23.76 11.26 -0.77
N ILE A 132 -24.58 10.82 -1.71
CA ILE A 132 -24.70 11.39 -3.06
C ILE A 132 -26.18 11.69 -3.30
N GLY A 133 -26.52 12.97 -3.49
CA GLY A 133 -27.91 13.39 -3.68
C GLY A 133 -28.79 12.96 -2.49
N ASN A 134 -29.81 12.15 -2.78
CA ASN A 134 -30.74 11.60 -1.78
C ASN A 134 -30.46 10.13 -1.42
N LYS A 135 -29.26 9.62 -1.73
CA LYS A 135 -28.83 8.25 -1.44
C LYS A 135 -27.53 8.23 -0.64
N THR A 136 -27.36 7.18 0.14
CA THR A 136 -26.17 6.90 0.94
C THR A 136 -25.58 5.57 0.48
N LEU A 137 -24.33 5.62 0.03
CA LEU A 137 -23.55 4.44 -0.32
C LEU A 137 -22.64 4.09 0.86
N GLN A 138 -22.80 2.89 1.42
CA GLN A 138 -21.93 2.35 2.46
C GLN A 138 -21.03 1.27 1.84
N PHE A 139 -19.74 1.27 2.20
CA PHE A 139 -18.75 0.41 1.56
C PHE A 139 -18.19 -0.61 2.55
N HIS A 140 -18.07 -1.86 2.10
CA HIS A 140 -17.52 -2.96 2.88
C HIS A 140 -16.39 -3.64 2.12
N VAL A 141 -15.17 -3.59 2.65
CA VAL A 141 -13.99 -4.09 1.94
C VAL A 141 -13.78 -5.56 2.29
N PHE A 142 -13.87 -6.43 1.28
CA PHE A 142 -13.68 -7.88 1.41
C PHE A 142 -12.56 -8.35 0.48
N PRO A 143 -11.29 -8.06 0.82
CA PRO A 143 -10.18 -8.38 -0.06
C PRO A 143 -10.08 -9.89 -0.27
N ASN A 144 -9.65 -10.28 -1.47
CA ASN A 144 -9.54 -11.65 -1.94
C ASN A 144 -10.89 -12.37 -2.11
N LEU A 145 -11.98 -11.64 -2.46
CA LEU A 145 -13.25 -12.23 -2.94
C LEU A 145 -13.57 -11.81 -4.39
N HIS A 146 -12.71 -12.06 -5.37
CA HIS A 146 -11.54 -12.97 -5.33
C HIS A 146 -10.19 -12.27 -5.49
N TRP A 147 -10.17 -10.96 -5.74
CA TRP A 147 -8.94 -10.16 -5.85
C TRP A 147 -8.71 -9.27 -4.62
N PRO A 148 -7.48 -8.79 -4.39
CA PRO A 148 -7.16 -7.93 -3.24
C PRO A 148 -7.94 -6.60 -3.18
N ASP A 149 -8.60 -6.20 -4.26
CA ASP A 149 -9.28 -4.92 -4.40
C ASP A 149 -10.79 -4.94 -4.11
N THR A 150 -11.36 -6.14 -3.96
CA THR A 150 -12.81 -6.35 -3.83
C THR A 150 -13.43 -5.58 -2.66
N MET A 151 -14.54 -4.89 -2.93
CA MET A 151 -15.47 -4.35 -1.94
C MET A 151 -16.92 -4.60 -2.34
N TYR A 152 -17.86 -4.45 -1.41
CA TYR A 152 -19.29 -4.37 -1.70
C TYR A 152 -19.80 -2.95 -1.44
N THR A 153 -20.79 -2.53 -2.21
CA THR A 153 -21.45 -1.23 -2.02
C THR A 153 -22.92 -1.43 -1.68
N TYR A 154 -23.31 -1.00 -0.48
CA TYR A 154 -24.68 -1.04 0.02
C TYR A 154 -25.37 0.31 -0.18
N ILE A 155 -26.50 0.32 -0.89
CA ILE A 155 -27.35 1.50 -1.10
C ILE A 155 -28.42 1.51 -0.01
N VAL A 156 -28.18 2.31 1.04
CA VAL A 156 -28.91 2.22 2.32
C VAL A 156 -30.42 2.41 2.14
N GLU A 157 -30.82 3.47 1.45
CA GLU A 157 -32.24 3.80 1.27
C GLU A 157 -32.97 2.81 0.37
N ASP A 158 -32.23 2.10 -0.49
CA ASP A 158 -32.80 1.12 -1.41
C ASP A 158 -32.71 -0.31 -0.90
N LYS A 159 -31.99 -0.60 0.18
CA LYS A 159 -31.75 -1.98 0.67
C LYS A 159 -31.12 -2.89 -0.39
N THR A 160 -30.28 -2.31 -1.25
CA THR A 160 -29.65 -3.00 -2.39
C THR A 160 -28.16 -3.11 -2.16
N LEU A 161 -27.61 -4.32 -2.33
CA LEU A 161 -26.18 -4.58 -2.20
C LEU A 161 -25.57 -4.90 -3.57
N VAL A 162 -24.57 -4.14 -4.00
CA VAL A 162 -23.78 -4.41 -5.21
C VAL A 162 -22.49 -5.13 -4.81
N THR A 163 -22.28 -6.34 -5.32
CA THR A 163 -21.24 -7.25 -4.82
C THR A 163 -20.20 -7.65 -5.85
N CYS A 164 -20.39 -7.25 -7.11
CA CYS A 164 -19.61 -7.75 -8.24
C CYS A 164 -19.57 -9.30 -8.21
N ASP A 165 -18.41 -9.95 -8.18
CA ASP A 165 -18.30 -11.40 -8.31
C ASP A 165 -19.01 -12.21 -7.22
N SER A 166 -19.05 -11.71 -5.99
CA SER A 166 -19.67 -12.45 -4.90
C SER A 166 -21.17 -12.63 -5.12
N PHE A 167 -21.67 -13.84 -4.81
CA PHE A 167 -23.05 -14.29 -5.09
C PHE A 167 -23.41 -14.38 -6.59
N GLY A 168 -22.44 -14.21 -7.49
CA GLY A 168 -22.62 -14.31 -8.93
C GLY A 168 -22.75 -15.73 -9.45
N SER A 169 -23.07 -15.83 -10.75
CA SER A 169 -23.06 -17.09 -11.49
C SER A 169 -22.84 -16.84 -12.98
N HIS A 170 -22.12 -17.73 -13.67
CA HIS A 170 -22.09 -17.71 -15.13
C HIS A 170 -23.38 -18.33 -15.69
N TYR A 171 -24.45 -17.53 -15.67
CA TYR A 171 -25.79 -17.93 -16.10
C TYR A 171 -26.48 -16.77 -16.85
N ALA A 172 -26.45 -16.80 -18.19
CA ALA A 172 -27.08 -15.75 -18.99
C ALA A 172 -28.61 -15.92 -19.03
N HIS A 173 -29.34 -14.97 -18.45
CA HIS A 173 -30.81 -14.98 -18.39
C HIS A 173 -31.41 -13.67 -18.89
N GLU A 174 -32.33 -13.73 -19.86
CA GLU A 174 -32.93 -12.52 -20.46
C GLU A 174 -33.76 -11.69 -19.47
N GLY A 175 -34.39 -12.35 -18.50
CA GLY A 175 -35.19 -11.67 -17.47
C GLY A 175 -34.35 -10.97 -16.41
N ILE A 176 -33.04 -11.26 -16.35
CA ILE A 176 -32.00 -10.85 -15.40
C ILE A 176 -32.33 -10.98 -13.90
N LEU A 177 -33.60 -11.11 -13.48
CA LEU A 177 -34.00 -11.32 -12.09
C LEU A 177 -34.03 -12.80 -11.74
N ARG A 178 -33.52 -13.14 -10.56
CA ARG A 178 -33.57 -14.50 -9.99
C ARG A 178 -34.99 -15.04 -9.91
N SER A 179 -35.98 -14.20 -9.62
CA SER A 179 -37.40 -14.57 -9.55
C SER A 179 -37.99 -15.05 -10.88
N THR A 180 -37.35 -14.68 -12.00
CA THR A 180 -37.79 -15.03 -13.35
C THR A 180 -37.07 -16.25 -13.92
N VAL A 181 -36.11 -16.81 -13.17
CA VAL A 181 -35.38 -18.02 -13.56
C VAL A 181 -36.27 -19.24 -13.36
N THR A 182 -36.59 -19.94 -14.44
CA THR A 182 -37.44 -21.14 -14.42
C THR A 182 -36.63 -22.44 -14.24
N ASP A 183 -35.42 -22.49 -14.80
CA ASP A 183 -34.48 -23.61 -14.62
C ASP A 183 -33.61 -23.40 -13.36
N THR A 184 -34.21 -23.67 -12.20
CA THR A 184 -33.55 -23.52 -10.90
C THR A 184 -32.38 -24.50 -10.74
N GLU A 185 -32.49 -25.72 -11.28
CA GLU A 185 -31.41 -26.71 -11.19
C GLU A 185 -30.19 -26.27 -12.00
N GLY A 186 -30.37 -25.79 -13.23
CA GLY A 186 -29.29 -25.24 -14.05
C GLY A 186 -28.62 -24.04 -13.41
N TYR A 187 -29.41 -23.10 -12.87
CA TYR A 187 -28.87 -21.96 -12.13
C TYR A 187 -28.03 -22.38 -10.92
N MET A 188 -28.52 -23.33 -10.11
CA MET A 188 -27.76 -23.79 -8.94
C MET A 188 -26.49 -24.55 -9.33
N ARG A 189 -26.49 -25.31 -10.44
CA ARG A 189 -25.25 -25.91 -10.98
C ARG A 189 -24.25 -24.85 -11.39
N ALA A 190 -24.67 -23.82 -12.13
CA ALA A 190 -23.82 -22.72 -12.54
C ALA A 190 -23.28 -21.92 -11.33
N THR A 191 -24.12 -21.70 -10.33
CA THR A 191 -23.76 -21.00 -9.08
C THR A 191 -22.75 -21.80 -8.27
N LYS A 192 -22.94 -23.12 -8.11
CA LYS A 192 -21.96 -23.99 -7.44
C LYS A 192 -20.63 -24.01 -8.16
N TYR A 193 -20.66 -24.13 -9.49
CA TYR A 193 -19.46 -24.14 -10.31
C TYR A 193 -18.71 -22.81 -10.21
N TYR A 194 -19.42 -21.68 -10.26
CA TYR A 194 -18.86 -20.35 -10.06
C TYR A 194 -18.19 -20.24 -8.67
N PHE A 195 -18.92 -20.64 -7.62
CA PHE A 195 -18.39 -20.67 -6.26
C PHE A 195 -17.11 -21.51 -6.17
N ASP A 196 -17.12 -22.76 -6.60
CA ASP A 196 -15.98 -23.67 -6.42
C ASP A 196 -14.70 -23.20 -7.10
N ASN A 197 -14.83 -22.61 -8.30
CA ASN A 197 -13.67 -22.23 -9.11
C ASN A 197 -13.15 -20.82 -8.79
N ILE A 198 -14.01 -19.91 -8.32
CA ILE A 198 -13.64 -18.50 -8.09
C ILE A 198 -13.54 -18.19 -6.60
N LEU A 199 -14.59 -18.47 -5.83
CA LEU A 199 -14.69 -18.09 -4.41
C LEU A 199 -14.22 -19.19 -3.45
N GLY A 200 -14.23 -20.45 -3.90
CA GLY A 200 -13.90 -21.64 -3.12
C GLY A 200 -12.51 -21.60 -2.48
N PRO A 201 -11.46 -21.11 -3.17
CA PRO A 201 -10.14 -20.88 -2.57
C PRO A 201 -10.14 -19.89 -1.39
N PHE A 202 -11.16 -19.03 -1.30
CA PHE A 202 -11.27 -17.93 -0.34
C PHE A 202 -12.41 -18.12 0.66
N LYS A 203 -12.97 -19.33 0.77
CA LYS A 203 -14.10 -19.62 1.66
C LYS A 203 -13.87 -19.24 3.14
N GLN A 204 -12.63 -19.31 3.63
CA GLN A 204 -12.27 -18.98 5.01
C GLN A 204 -10.96 -18.18 5.06
N PRO A 205 -10.87 -17.10 5.88
CA PRO A 205 -11.98 -16.45 6.58
C PRO A 205 -12.78 -15.48 5.66
N TYR A 206 -12.37 -15.30 4.40
CA TYR A 206 -12.86 -14.18 3.58
C TYR A 206 -14.36 -14.27 3.29
N MET A 207 -14.84 -15.36 2.65
CA MET A 207 -16.26 -15.48 2.30
C MET A 207 -17.14 -15.61 3.54
N THR A 208 -16.67 -16.29 4.60
CA THR A 208 -17.43 -16.38 5.86
C THR A 208 -17.57 -15.05 6.57
N ASN A 209 -16.55 -14.20 6.57
CA ASN A 209 -16.66 -12.84 7.09
C ASN A 209 -17.66 -12.00 6.28
N ALA A 210 -17.62 -12.12 4.95
CA ALA A 210 -18.58 -11.45 4.07
C ALA A 210 -20.02 -11.91 4.34
N LEU A 211 -20.27 -13.21 4.45
CA LEU A 211 -21.59 -13.77 4.81
C LEU A 211 -22.08 -13.24 6.16
N ALA A 212 -21.21 -13.23 7.18
CA ALA A 212 -21.56 -12.74 8.51
C ALA A 212 -21.93 -11.26 8.53
N ALA A 213 -21.24 -10.43 7.74
CA ALA A 213 -21.56 -9.02 7.57
C ALA A 213 -22.88 -8.82 6.82
N VAL A 214 -23.05 -9.50 5.68
CA VAL A 214 -24.25 -9.38 4.83
C VAL A 214 -25.52 -9.81 5.56
N ARG A 215 -25.45 -10.81 6.45
CA ARG A 215 -26.57 -11.22 7.31
C ARG A 215 -27.05 -10.14 8.29
N GLN A 216 -26.18 -9.21 8.65
CA GLN A 216 -26.52 -8.12 9.57
C GLN A 216 -27.11 -6.91 8.83
N MET A 217 -27.05 -6.90 7.50
CA MET A 217 -27.59 -5.83 6.66
C MET A 217 -29.07 -6.04 6.36
N ASP A 218 -29.83 -4.96 6.30
CA ASP A 218 -31.24 -4.96 5.90
C ASP A 218 -31.34 -4.96 4.37
N ILE A 219 -31.10 -6.10 3.74
CA ILE A 219 -31.08 -6.26 2.28
C ILE A 219 -32.34 -6.95 1.75
N ASP A 220 -32.84 -6.50 0.60
CA ASP A 220 -33.89 -7.19 -0.17
C ASP A 220 -33.48 -7.48 -1.63
N MET A 221 -32.30 -7.01 -2.07
CA MET A 221 -31.75 -7.26 -3.40
C MET A 221 -30.21 -7.31 -3.39
N ILE A 222 -29.62 -8.31 -4.06
CA ILE A 222 -28.18 -8.37 -4.34
C ILE A 222 -27.93 -8.28 -5.85
N CYS A 223 -27.00 -7.43 -6.24
CA CYS A 223 -26.64 -7.06 -7.60
C CYS A 223 -25.20 -7.54 -7.91
N PRO A 224 -25.02 -8.78 -8.38
CA PRO A 224 -23.70 -9.33 -8.71
C PRO A 224 -23.23 -8.90 -10.10
N GLY A 225 -21.93 -8.97 -10.37
CA GLY A 225 -21.30 -8.70 -11.68
C GLY A 225 -21.65 -9.75 -12.74
N HIS A 226 -22.06 -10.95 -12.32
CA HIS A 226 -22.42 -12.05 -13.21
C HIS A 226 -23.72 -12.74 -12.84
N GLY A 227 -24.50 -13.06 -13.87
CA GLY A 227 -25.73 -13.84 -13.76
C GLY A 227 -26.92 -13.01 -13.31
N PRO A 228 -28.00 -13.68 -12.85
CA PRO A 228 -29.20 -13.00 -12.40
C PRO A 228 -28.98 -12.12 -11.17
N VAL A 229 -29.57 -10.92 -11.16
CA VAL A 229 -29.82 -10.08 -9.98
C VAL A 229 -30.71 -10.83 -9.00
N LEU A 230 -30.28 -10.90 -7.75
CA LEU A 230 -30.92 -11.68 -6.69
C LEU A 230 -32.00 -10.83 -6.01
N ASP A 231 -33.19 -10.84 -6.57
CA ASP A 231 -34.40 -10.17 -6.04
C ASP A 231 -35.29 -11.10 -5.19
N SER A 232 -34.90 -12.37 -5.06
CA SER A 232 -35.65 -13.42 -4.39
C SER A 232 -34.69 -14.52 -3.90
N HIS A 233 -35.15 -15.38 -2.99
CA HIS A 233 -34.38 -16.52 -2.46
C HIS A 233 -33.05 -16.15 -1.76
N LEU A 234 -32.91 -14.91 -1.28
CA LEU A 234 -31.67 -14.44 -0.65
C LEU A 234 -31.25 -15.28 0.57
N SER A 235 -32.17 -15.52 1.52
CA SER A 235 -31.85 -16.32 2.71
C SER A 235 -31.43 -17.75 2.36
N GLU A 236 -32.10 -18.36 1.38
CA GLU A 236 -31.77 -19.71 0.91
C GLU A 236 -30.37 -19.76 0.31
N LEU A 237 -30.02 -18.78 -0.53
CA LEU A 237 -28.67 -18.70 -1.11
C LEU A 237 -27.60 -18.49 -0.04
N MET A 238 -27.87 -17.66 0.98
CA MET A 238 -26.95 -17.44 2.09
C MET A 238 -26.73 -18.71 2.90
N ASP A 239 -27.80 -19.46 3.22
CA ASP A 239 -27.70 -20.76 3.92
C ASP A 239 -26.83 -21.75 3.10
N ILE A 240 -27.01 -21.76 1.78
CA ILE A 240 -26.23 -22.60 0.86
C ILE A 240 -24.75 -22.18 0.83
N TYR A 241 -24.44 -20.90 0.73
CA TYR A 241 -23.07 -20.39 0.75
C TYR A 241 -22.39 -20.67 2.09
N GLU A 242 -23.09 -20.51 3.21
CA GLU A 242 -22.59 -20.86 4.55
C GLU A 242 -22.26 -22.36 4.63
N GLU A 243 -23.12 -23.23 4.10
CA GLU A 243 -22.85 -24.66 4.01
C GLU A 243 -21.62 -24.96 3.14
N TRP A 244 -21.48 -24.34 1.97
CA TRP A 244 -20.32 -24.53 1.10
C TRP A 244 -19.02 -24.00 1.72
N CYS A 245 -19.11 -23.03 2.63
CA CYS A 245 -17.96 -22.51 3.37
C CYS A 245 -17.56 -23.37 4.58
N LYS A 246 -18.39 -24.33 5.01
CA LYS A 246 -18.04 -25.22 6.12
C LYS A 246 -16.83 -26.06 5.75
N VAL A 247 -15.83 -26.02 6.63
CA VAL A 247 -14.71 -26.95 6.60
C VAL A 247 -14.93 -27.93 7.76
N PRO A 248 -14.87 -29.25 7.51
CA PRO A 248 -15.00 -30.23 8.58
C PRO A 248 -13.96 -29.95 9.68
N VAL A 249 -14.44 -29.67 10.89
CA VAL A 249 -13.58 -29.56 12.08
C VAL A 249 -13.44 -30.96 12.65
N SER A 250 -12.22 -31.48 12.65
CA SER A 250 -11.87 -32.75 13.26
C SER A 250 -11.10 -32.50 14.55
N ASP A 251 -11.50 -33.18 15.62
CA ASP A 251 -10.73 -33.20 16.88
C ASP A 251 -9.41 -33.97 16.74
N ARG A 252 -9.28 -34.75 15.66
CA ARG A 252 -8.08 -35.51 15.27
C ARG A 252 -7.29 -34.77 14.20
N LYS A 253 -5.96 -34.79 14.33
CA LYS A 253 -5.04 -34.30 13.30
C LYS A 253 -5.02 -35.27 12.14
N LYS A 254 -4.92 -34.78 10.89
CA LYS A 254 -4.95 -35.63 9.70
C LYS A 254 -3.64 -35.57 8.93
N VAL A 255 -3.06 -36.74 8.65
CA VAL A 255 -1.87 -36.88 7.79
C VAL A 255 -2.23 -37.68 6.55
N VAL A 256 -2.01 -37.09 5.37
CA VAL A 256 -2.28 -37.73 4.08
C VAL A 256 -0.96 -38.10 3.38
N ILE A 257 -0.81 -39.35 3.01
CA ILE A 257 0.40 -39.94 2.44
C ILE A 257 0.07 -40.53 1.05
N PRO A 258 0.03 -39.70 0.00
CA PRO A 258 -0.05 -40.21 -1.37
C PRO A 258 1.33 -40.71 -1.81
N TYR A 259 1.40 -41.91 -2.34
CA TYR A 259 2.64 -42.46 -2.88
C TYR A 259 2.43 -43.19 -4.21
N VAL A 260 3.51 -43.35 -4.95
CA VAL A 260 3.60 -44.25 -6.11
C VAL A 260 4.83 -45.13 -5.95
N SER A 261 4.76 -46.39 -6.39
CA SER A 261 5.88 -47.32 -6.28
C SER A 261 6.04 -48.18 -7.53
N ALA A 262 7.23 -48.13 -8.14
CA ALA A 262 7.52 -48.93 -9.34
C ALA A 262 7.84 -50.41 -9.02
N TYR A 263 8.63 -50.64 -7.96
CA TYR A 263 9.09 -51.98 -7.55
C TYR A 263 8.66 -52.33 -6.11
N GLY A 264 7.70 -51.58 -5.55
CA GLY A 264 7.21 -51.76 -4.17
C GLY A 264 8.09 -51.16 -3.07
N TYR A 265 9.27 -50.61 -3.38
CA TYR A 265 10.19 -50.08 -2.36
C TYR A 265 9.67 -48.80 -1.71
N THR A 266 9.27 -47.78 -2.49
CA THR A 266 8.60 -46.59 -1.93
C THR A 266 7.33 -46.96 -1.16
N GLY A 267 6.59 -48.01 -1.57
CA GLY A 267 5.43 -48.49 -0.82
C GLY A 267 5.80 -49.04 0.56
N GLN A 268 6.86 -49.86 0.65
CA GLN A 268 7.40 -50.33 1.94
C GLN A 268 7.81 -49.18 2.87
N LEU A 269 8.42 -48.12 2.32
CA LEU A 269 8.72 -46.92 3.10
C LEU A 269 7.45 -46.22 3.59
N ALA A 270 6.45 -46.09 2.71
CA ALA A 270 5.19 -45.42 3.02
C ALA A 270 4.44 -46.13 4.17
N GLU A 271 4.43 -47.47 4.16
CA GLU A 271 3.86 -48.29 5.22
C GLU A 271 4.57 -48.07 6.57
N GLN A 272 5.91 -48.06 6.59
CA GLN A 272 6.66 -47.83 7.83
C GLN A 272 6.52 -46.40 8.36
N ILE A 273 6.54 -45.40 7.47
CA ILE A 273 6.30 -43.99 7.82
C ILE A 273 4.90 -43.82 8.41
N ALA A 274 3.88 -44.40 7.75
CA ALA A 274 2.51 -44.36 8.24
C ALA A 274 2.39 -44.98 9.63
N LYS A 275 3.03 -46.15 9.83
CA LYS A 275 3.08 -46.82 11.12
C LYS A 275 3.77 -45.96 12.19
N GLY A 276 4.91 -45.34 11.87
CA GLY A 276 5.62 -44.44 12.79
C GLY A 276 4.78 -43.24 13.24
N ILE A 277 3.96 -42.68 12.33
CA ILE A 277 3.03 -41.59 12.67
C ILE A 277 1.88 -42.10 13.55
N GLN A 278 1.31 -43.25 13.22
CA GLN A 278 0.21 -43.85 14.00
C GLN A 278 0.64 -44.27 15.41
N ASP A 279 1.84 -44.83 15.56
CA ASP A 279 2.39 -45.27 16.84
C ASP A 279 2.88 -44.10 17.72
N ASN A 280 2.98 -42.87 17.17
CA ASN A 280 3.36 -41.67 17.92
C ASN A 280 2.23 -41.16 18.82
N ASP A 281 1.03 -40.95 18.25
CA ASP A 281 -0.14 -40.49 19.01
C ASP A 281 -1.45 -40.91 18.32
N GLU A 282 -2.40 -41.43 19.09
CA GLU A 282 -3.71 -41.87 18.61
C GLU A 282 -4.57 -40.70 18.07
N ILE A 283 -4.23 -39.45 18.38
CA ILE A 283 -4.95 -38.27 17.86
C ILE A 283 -4.73 -38.06 16.35
N ILE A 284 -3.74 -38.71 15.74
CA ILE A 284 -3.45 -38.55 14.30
C ILE A 284 -4.19 -39.64 13.49
N ASP A 285 -5.08 -39.22 12.58
CA ASP A 285 -5.63 -40.06 11.52
C ASP A 285 -4.70 -40.05 10.30
N VAL A 286 -4.14 -41.20 9.95
CA VAL A 286 -3.21 -41.35 8.83
C VAL A 286 -3.92 -42.03 7.66
N LYS A 287 -3.94 -41.36 6.51
CA LYS A 287 -4.50 -41.87 5.25
C LYS A 287 -3.39 -42.15 4.26
N LEU A 288 -3.27 -43.40 3.84
CA LEU A 288 -2.25 -43.86 2.90
C LEU A 288 -2.91 -44.18 1.55
N TYR A 289 -2.44 -43.55 0.46
CA TYR A 289 -3.03 -43.69 -0.88
C TYR A 289 -1.97 -44.12 -1.90
N ASP A 290 -2.20 -45.28 -2.54
CA ASP A 290 -1.43 -45.67 -3.72
C ASP A 290 -2.01 -44.98 -4.96
N MET A 291 -1.29 -43.99 -5.49
CA MET A 291 -1.73 -43.17 -6.62
C MET A 291 -1.74 -43.92 -7.96
N VAL A 292 -1.37 -45.20 -8.00
CA VAL A 292 -1.62 -46.07 -9.15
C VAL A 292 -3.10 -46.48 -9.24
N THR A 293 -3.80 -46.57 -8.10
CA THR A 293 -5.17 -47.09 -8.03
C THR A 293 -6.18 -46.13 -7.38
N ALA A 294 -5.72 -45.19 -6.56
CA ALA A 294 -6.56 -44.21 -5.89
C ALA A 294 -7.14 -43.16 -6.86
N ASP A 295 -8.34 -42.67 -6.55
CA ASP A 295 -8.94 -41.55 -7.28
C ASP A 295 -8.25 -40.23 -6.93
N GLN A 296 -7.79 -39.50 -7.95
CA GLN A 296 -7.03 -38.27 -7.74
C GLN A 296 -7.87 -37.16 -7.10
N ALA A 297 -9.15 -37.03 -7.48
CA ALA A 297 -10.00 -35.96 -6.97
C ALA A 297 -10.34 -36.19 -5.49
N GLU A 298 -10.58 -37.45 -5.09
CA GLU A 298 -10.73 -37.85 -3.70
C GLU A 298 -9.48 -37.47 -2.88
N VAL A 299 -8.29 -37.86 -3.34
CA VAL A 299 -7.03 -37.58 -2.62
C VAL A 299 -6.73 -36.08 -2.52
N LEU A 300 -7.06 -35.29 -3.55
CA LEU A 300 -6.96 -33.83 -3.49
C LEU A 300 -7.89 -33.22 -2.43
N GLY A 301 -9.12 -33.73 -2.31
CA GLY A 301 -10.04 -33.34 -1.24
C GLY A 301 -9.48 -33.65 0.15
N GLU A 302 -8.87 -34.82 0.30
CA GLU A 302 -8.20 -35.25 1.54
C GLU A 302 -7.01 -34.35 1.89
N ILE A 303 -6.17 -34.01 0.91
CA ILE A 303 -5.04 -33.07 1.06
C ILE A 303 -5.53 -31.68 1.51
N GLY A 304 -6.64 -31.20 0.95
CA GLY A 304 -7.24 -29.92 1.33
C GLY A 304 -7.60 -29.82 2.81
N THR A 305 -7.95 -30.95 3.45
CA THR A 305 -8.30 -31.04 4.88
C THR A 305 -7.17 -31.52 5.79
N ALA A 306 -6.02 -31.90 5.25
CA ALA A 306 -4.90 -32.44 6.02
C ALA A 306 -4.17 -31.37 6.87
N ASP A 307 -3.63 -31.76 8.02
CA ASP A 307 -2.68 -30.97 8.79
C ASP A 307 -1.22 -31.25 8.36
N GLY A 308 -0.96 -32.49 7.92
CA GLY A 308 0.34 -32.96 7.45
C GLY A 308 0.26 -33.73 6.13
N ILE A 309 1.26 -33.59 5.24
CA ILE A 309 1.27 -34.24 3.92
C ILE A 309 2.64 -34.84 3.62
N LEU A 310 2.70 -36.10 3.19
CA LEU A 310 3.95 -36.80 2.84
C LEU A 310 3.86 -37.42 1.45
N PHE A 311 4.57 -36.87 0.47
CA PHE A 311 4.53 -37.36 -0.91
C PHE A 311 5.59 -38.44 -1.17
N GLY A 312 5.14 -39.66 -1.51
CA GLY A 312 6.02 -40.78 -1.82
C GLY A 312 6.29 -40.95 -3.32
N THR A 313 7.53 -40.77 -3.79
CA THR A 313 7.90 -40.99 -5.19
C THR A 313 9.28 -41.64 -5.33
N PRO A 314 9.44 -42.70 -6.13
CA PRO A 314 10.76 -43.10 -6.61
C PRO A 314 11.28 -42.10 -7.66
N THR A 315 12.55 -42.25 -8.02
CA THR A 315 13.15 -41.53 -9.14
C THR A 315 13.14 -42.40 -10.40
N ILE A 316 12.54 -41.90 -11.49
CA ILE A 316 12.63 -42.50 -12.83
C ILE A 316 13.06 -41.41 -13.81
N LEU A 317 14.12 -41.68 -14.59
CA LEU A 317 14.70 -40.73 -15.55
C LEU A 317 15.06 -39.36 -14.95
N GLY A 318 15.52 -39.35 -13.69
CA GLY A 318 15.90 -38.14 -12.98
C GLY A 318 14.72 -37.30 -12.47
N GLU A 319 13.52 -37.87 -12.41
CA GLU A 319 12.32 -37.15 -12.00
C GLU A 319 11.42 -37.90 -11.01
N ALA A 320 10.57 -37.13 -10.33
CA ALA A 320 9.40 -37.65 -9.62
C ALA A 320 8.34 -38.12 -10.62
N LEU A 321 7.51 -39.08 -10.20
CA LEU A 321 6.52 -39.68 -11.08
C LEU A 321 5.27 -38.81 -11.24
N LYS A 322 4.69 -38.87 -12.45
CA LYS A 322 3.54 -38.04 -12.87
C LYS A 322 2.38 -37.98 -11.84
N PRO A 323 1.92 -39.08 -11.22
CA PRO A 323 0.80 -39.00 -10.29
C PRO A 323 1.06 -38.09 -9.08
N ILE A 324 2.31 -38.01 -8.61
CA ILE A 324 2.71 -37.12 -7.52
C ILE A 324 2.86 -35.67 -8.01
N TRP A 325 3.40 -35.49 -9.22
CA TRP A 325 3.43 -34.19 -9.86
C TRP A 325 2.03 -33.62 -10.04
N ASP A 326 1.09 -34.40 -10.56
CA ASP A 326 -0.28 -33.96 -10.79
C ASP A 326 -0.97 -33.48 -9.49
N LEU A 327 -0.74 -34.15 -8.36
CA LEU A 327 -1.26 -33.67 -7.07
C LEU A 327 -0.65 -32.32 -6.68
N THR A 328 0.68 -32.21 -6.74
CA THR A 328 1.40 -30.99 -6.30
C THR A 328 1.25 -29.80 -7.24
N THR A 329 0.92 -30.01 -8.52
CA THR A 329 0.59 -28.93 -9.46
C THR A 329 -0.82 -28.38 -9.26
N LEU A 330 -1.73 -29.20 -8.73
CA LEU A 330 -3.11 -28.82 -8.36
C LEU A 330 -3.23 -28.26 -6.93
N MET A 331 -2.10 -28.07 -6.24
CA MET A 331 -2.05 -27.42 -4.93
C MET A 331 -1.67 -25.94 -5.05
N PHE A 332 -2.39 -25.09 -4.32
CA PHE A 332 -2.23 -23.63 -4.32
C PHE A 332 -1.92 -23.06 -2.93
N PRO A 333 -1.06 -22.01 -2.81
CA PRO A 333 -0.69 -21.41 -1.54
C PRO A 333 -1.87 -20.92 -0.68
N PRO A 334 -2.92 -20.26 -1.21
CA PRO A 334 -4.05 -19.81 -0.40
C PRO A 334 -4.81 -20.94 0.31
N ILE A 335 -4.84 -22.13 -0.30
CA ILE A 335 -5.59 -23.29 0.22
C ILE A 335 -4.69 -24.19 1.09
N HIS A 336 -3.45 -24.41 0.66
CA HIS A 336 -2.58 -25.45 1.25
C HIS A 336 -1.43 -24.89 2.07
N GLY A 337 -1.10 -23.60 1.93
CA GLY A 337 0.05 -22.98 2.60
C GLY A 337 0.00 -23.17 4.12
N GLY A 338 1.18 -23.25 4.74
CA GLY A 338 1.33 -23.39 6.19
C GLY A 338 1.16 -24.81 6.77
N LYS A 339 0.60 -25.77 6.02
CA LYS A 339 0.53 -27.18 6.42
C LYS A 339 1.93 -27.81 6.49
N LEU A 340 2.14 -28.77 7.39
CA LEU A 340 3.41 -29.50 7.49
C LEU A 340 3.55 -30.44 6.29
N ALA A 341 4.69 -30.44 5.61
CA ALA A 341 4.85 -31.30 4.45
C ALA A 341 6.27 -31.85 4.27
N SER A 342 6.37 -33.00 3.62
CA SER A 342 7.65 -33.52 3.11
C SER A 342 7.45 -34.51 1.96
N ALA A 343 8.55 -35.08 1.48
CA ALA A 343 8.57 -36.10 0.45
C ALA A 343 9.56 -37.22 0.78
N PHE A 344 9.28 -38.43 0.29
CA PHE A 344 10.13 -39.59 0.50
C PHE A 344 10.14 -40.53 -0.71
N GLY A 345 11.11 -41.45 -0.77
CA GLY A 345 11.05 -42.55 -1.73
C GLY A 345 12.38 -43.23 -2.07
N SER A 346 12.28 -44.30 -2.86
CA SER A 346 13.43 -45.13 -3.27
C SER A 346 14.05 -44.69 -4.61
N TYR A 347 15.36 -44.79 -4.77
CA TYR A 347 16.04 -44.45 -6.04
C TYR A 347 17.14 -45.45 -6.43
N GLY A 348 17.58 -45.44 -7.69
CA GLY A 348 18.60 -46.38 -8.19
C GLY A 348 20.05 -45.89 -8.04
N TRP A 349 20.45 -44.95 -8.89
CA TRP A 349 21.80 -44.36 -8.94
C TRP A 349 21.80 -42.85 -8.66
N SER A 350 20.71 -42.15 -8.97
CA SER A 350 20.48 -40.75 -8.63
C SER A 350 19.04 -40.55 -8.13
N GLY A 351 18.84 -39.62 -7.18
CA GLY A 351 17.67 -39.55 -6.31
C GLY A 351 16.97 -38.18 -6.33
N GLU A 352 16.69 -37.67 -7.53
CA GLU A 352 16.17 -36.33 -7.79
C GLU A 352 14.70 -36.14 -7.43
N GLY A 353 13.87 -37.18 -7.53
CA GLY A 353 12.42 -37.07 -7.35
C GLY A 353 12.00 -36.45 -6.03
N VAL A 354 12.59 -36.90 -4.91
CA VAL A 354 12.29 -36.31 -3.58
C VAL A 354 12.71 -34.84 -3.49
N PRO A 355 13.96 -34.44 -3.79
CA PRO A 355 14.35 -33.02 -3.87
C PRO A 355 13.44 -32.14 -4.73
N HIS A 356 13.01 -32.62 -5.90
CA HIS A 356 12.13 -31.85 -6.77
C HIS A 356 10.77 -31.56 -6.13
N ILE A 357 10.18 -32.58 -5.49
CA ILE A 357 8.93 -32.38 -4.75
C ILE A 357 9.15 -31.47 -3.54
N ILE A 358 10.24 -31.62 -2.79
CA ILE A 358 10.58 -30.71 -1.67
C ILE A 358 10.62 -29.24 -2.13
N GLU A 359 11.27 -28.93 -3.25
CA GLU A 359 11.30 -27.56 -3.77
C GLU A 359 9.92 -27.08 -4.22
N ARG A 360 9.12 -27.96 -4.85
CA ARG A 360 7.72 -27.63 -5.19
C ARG A 360 6.89 -27.32 -3.93
N LEU A 361 7.02 -28.09 -2.86
CA LEU A 361 6.29 -27.85 -1.62
C LEU A 361 6.66 -26.49 -0.99
N LYS A 362 7.93 -26.07 -1.08
CA LYS A 362 8.38 -24.74 -0.63
C LYS A 362 7.74 -23.61 -1.45
N GLN A 363 7.63 -23.77 -2.77
CA GLN A 363 6.95 -22.79 -3.65
C GLN A 363 5.48 -22.59 -3.27
N ILE A 364 4.82 -23.63 -2.74
CA ILE A 364 3.42 -23.59 -2.30
C ILE A 364 3.30 -23.05 -0.86
N ARG A 365 4.40 -22.59 -0.24
CA ARG A 365 4.46 -22.04 1.12
C ARG A 365 4.06 -23.03 2.23
N LEU A 366 4.32 -24.32 2.03
CA LEU A 366 4.17 -25.34 3.08
C LEU A 366 5.29 -25.23 4.13
N LYS A 367 5.04 -25.70 5.35
CA LYS A 367 6.08 -25.90 6.37
C LYS A 367 6.85 -27.19 6.00
N VAL A 368 7.90 -27.06 5.20
CA VAL A 368 8.63 -28.21 4.63
C VAL A 368 9.72 -28.72 5.57
N VAL A 369 9.72 -30.01 5.87
CA VAL A 369 10.82 -30.71 6.55
C VAL A 369 11.64 -31.54 5.56
N ASP A 370 12.86 -31.91 5.94
CA ASP A 370 13.78 -32.67 5.09
C ASP A 370 13.16 -33.98 4.59
N GLY A 371 13.42 -34.30 3.32
CA GLY A 371 12.89 -35.51 2.69
C GLY A 371 13.70 -36.78 3.00
N PHE A 372 13.05 -37.94 2.91
CA PHE A 372 13.66 -39.24 3.22
C PHE A 372 13.91 -40.09 1.96
N LYS A 373 15.14 -40.58 1.77
CA LYS A 373 15.51 -41.34 0.56
C LYS A 373 16.26 -42.61 0.88
N VAL A 374 15.93 -43.67 0.16
CA VAL A 374 16.62 -44.97 0.24
C VAL A 374 17.08 -45.43 -1.12
N ARG A 375 18.27 -46.05 -1.18
CA ARG A 375 18.81 -46.56 -2.45
C ARG A 375 18.36 -48.00 -2.66
N LEU A 376 17.65 -48.24 -3.76
CA LEU A 376 17.10 -49.54 -4.17
C LEU A 376 16.17 -50.11 -3.08
N LYS A 377 16.31 -51.40 -2.78
CA LYS A 377 15.46 -52.10 -1.81
C LYS A 377 15.85 -51.68 -0.40
N PRO A 378 14.90 -51.22 0.44
CA PRO A 378 15.21 -50.88 1.82
C PRO A 378 15.64 -52.11 2.61
N SER A 379 16.72 -51.96 3.37
CA SER A 379 17.15 -52.90 4.40
C SER A 379 16.26 -52.81 5.65
N GLU A 380 16.39 -53.76 6.57
CA GLU A 380 15.67 -53.72 7.85
C GLU A 380 15.98 -52.44 8.65
N ASN A 381 17.23 -51.96 8.60
CA ASN A 381 17.62 -50.70 9.24
C ASN A 381 16.97 -49.49 8.57
N GLU A 382 16.95 -49.44 7.23
CA GLU A 382 16.32 -48.32 6.51
C GLU A 382 14.78 -48.32 6.66
N LEU A 383 14.17 -49.48 6.88
CA LEU A 383 12.76 -49.58 7.25
C LEU A 383 12.51 -49.04 8.68
N MET A 384 13.44 -49.29 9.62
CA MET A 384 13.41 -48.68 10.94
C MET A 384 13.60 -47.17 10.87
N ASP A 385 14.53 -46.69 10.04
CA ASP A 385 14.75 -45.26 9.82
C ASP A 385 13.50 -44.59 9.22
N ALA A 386 12.79 -45.27 8.32
CA ALA A 386 11.52 -44.81 7.76
C ALA A 386 10.41 -44.72 8.83
N TYR A 387 10.35 -45.69 9.75
CA TYR A 387 9.47 -45.64 10.92
C TYR A 387 9.81 -44.44 11.82
N GLU A 388 11.08 -44.27 12.19
CA GLU A 388 11.52 -43.12 13.00
C GLU A 388 11.26 -41.78 12.32
N TYR A 389 11.42 -41.72 11.00
CA TYR A 389 11.12 -40.54 10.20
C TYR A 389 9.64 -40.16 10.30
N GLY A 390 8.73 -41.13 10.19
CA GLY A 390 7.30 -40.93 10.43
C GLY A 390 7.01 -40.44 11.86
N TYR A 391 7.62 -41.08 12.86
CA TYR A 391 7.45 -40.70 14.26
C TYR A 391 7.87 -39.23 14.53
N ARG A 392 9.01 -38.80 13.99
CA ARG A 392 9.50 -37.40 14.12
C ARG A 392 8.63 -36.40 13.36
N PHE A 393 8.05 -36.81 12.24
CA PHE A 393 7.09 -36.00 11.50
C PHE A 393 5.84 -35.73 12.36
N ALA A 394 5.33 -36.76 13.04
CA ALA A 394 4.22 -36.65 13.99
C ALA A 394 4.58 -35.73 15.18
N ASP A 395 5.76 -35.87 15.78
CA ASP A 395 6.23 -34.95 16.83
C ASP A 395 6.23 -33.49 16.37
N THR A 396 6.65 -33.25 15.12
CA THR A 396 6.67 -31.91 14.53
C THR A 396 5.27 -31.37 14.29
N LEU A 397 4.33 -32.24 13.91
CA LEU A 397 2.92 -31.90 13.71
C LEU A 397 2.19 -31.58 15.02
N LEU A 398 2.51 -32.31 16.10
CA LEU A 398 1.85 -32.19 17.40
C LEU A 398 2.48 -31.15 18.32
N LYS A 399 3.73 -30.75 18.06
CA LYS A 399 4.28 -29.55 18.68
C LYS A 399 3.31 -28.42 18.40
N LYS A 400 2.62 -27.94 19.45
CA LYS A 400 2.08 -26.58 19.44
C LYS A 400 3.22 -25.72 18.95
N ASP A 401 2.97 -24.85 17.98
CA ASP A 401 3.87 -23.74 17.72
C ASP A 401 4.06 -23.10 19.11
N GLU A 402 5.16 -23.44 19.80
CA GLU A 402 5.69 -22.58 20.83
C GLU A 402 5.80 -21.30 20.05
N LYS A 403 4.93 -20.34 20.38
CA LYS A 403 5.20 -18.96 20.09
C LYS A 403 6.52 -18.70 20.79
N LYS A 404 7.63 -19.03 20.13
CA LYS A 404 8.80 -18.18 20.14
C LYS A 404 8.18 -16.82 19.98
N ALA A 405 8.40 -15.95 20.95
CA ALA A 405 8.27 -14.55 20.71
C ALA A 405 9.24 -14.23 19.57
N SER A 406 8.84 -14.52 18.33
CA SER A 406 9.10 -13.58 17.27
C SER A 406 8.21 -12.41 17.66
N ALA A 407 8.81 -11.45 18.35
CA ALA A 407 8.72 -10.10 17.83
C ALA A 407 9.17 -10.20 16.36
N ARG A 408 8.23 -10.59 15.51
CA ARG A 408 8.06 -10.04 14.18
C ARG A 408 6.75 -9.32 14.37
N SER A 409 6.84 -8.11 14.94
CA SER A 409 5.68 -7.24 14.83
C SER A 409 5.33 -7.27 13.35
N GLY A 410 4.09 -7.63 13.00
CA GLY A 410 3.63 -7.68 11.62
C GLY A 410 3.60 -6.28 11.05
N LEU A 411 4.70 -5.54 11.17
CA LEU A 411 4.90 -4.14 10.94
C LEU A 411 6.04 -4.03 9.96
N VAL A 412 5.85 -3.10 9.05
CA VAL A 412 6.82 -2.72 8.05
C VAL A 412 7.03 -1.23 8.12
N ARG A 413 8.24 -0.81 7.76
CA ARG A 413 8.59 0.58 7.57
C ARG A 413 8.64 0.87 6.08
N CYS A 414 7.93 1.90 5.64
CA CYS A 414 8.06 2.40 4.28
C CYS A 414 9.43 3.07 4.10
N LEU A 415 10.18 2.68 3.06
CA LEU A 415 11.47 3.30 2.74
C LEU A 415 11.36 4.70 2.14
N VAL A 416 10.16 5.10 1.71
CA VAL A 416 9.89 6.39 1.07
C VAL A 416 9.57 7.47 2.11
N CYS A 417 8.61 7.22 3.00
CA CYS A 417 8.23 8.19 4.03
C CYS A 417 8.67 7.82 5.44
N GLY A 418 9.17 6.61 5.68
CA GLY A 418 9.57 6.15 7.00
C GLY A 418 8.42 5.68 7.90
N GLU A 419 7.16 5.78 7.48
CA GLU A 419 6.00 5.36 8.30
C GLU A 419 6.09 3.87 8.65
N ILE A 420 5.76 3.55 9.90
CA ILE A 420 5.67 2.16 10.39
C ILE A 420 4.19 1.79 10.52
N PHE A 421 3.77 0.75 9.82
CA PHE A 421 2.38 0.30 9.75
C PHE A 421 2.31 -1.21 9.54
N ASP A 422 1.11 -1.77 9.58
CA ASP A 422 0.91 -3.21 9.48
C ASP A 422 1.33 -3.77 8.10
N ALA A 423 2.11 -4.84 8.10
CA ALA A 423 2.62 -5.56 6.93
C ALA A 423 1.51 -6.14 6.04
N SER A 424 0.29 -6.27 6.57
CA SER A 424 -0.89 -6.64 5.81
C SER A 424 -1.26 -5.59 4.74
N MET A 425 -0.91 -4.31 4.94
CA MET A 425 -1.22 -3.23 3.99
C MET A 425 -0.45 -3.38 2.67
N GLU A 426 -1.13 -3.27 1.53
CA GLU A 426 -0.56 -3.29 0.17
C GLU A 426 0.19 -2.00 -0.20
N THR A 427 -0.22 -0.88 0.39
CA THR A 427 0.38 0.42 0.15
C THR A 427 0.63 1.14 1.46
N CYS A 428 1.66 2.01 1.45
CA CYS A 428 1.98 2.81 2.62
C CYS A 428 0.83 3.81 2.86
N PRO A 429 0.24 3.89 4.07
CA PRO A 429 -0.90 4.76 4.35
C PRO A 429 -0.58 6.24 4.20
N VAL A 430 0.70 6.62 4.30
CA VAL A 430 1.16 8.01 4.23
C VAL A 430 1.50 8.42 2.81
N CYS A 431 2.27 7.61 2.07
CA CYS A 431 2.80 8.04 0.76
C CYS A 431 2.34 7.21 -0.44
N GLY A 432 1.52 6.17 -0.20
CA GLY A 432 0.84 5.39 -1.24
C GLY A 432 1.72 4.44 -2.06
N VAL A 433 2.98 4.24 -1.69
CA VAL A 433 3.90 3.33 -2.43
C VAL A 433 3.64 1.87 -2.07
N GLY A 434 3.91 0.95 -2.98
CA GLY A 434 3.61 -0.49 -2.83
C GLY A 434 4.56 -1.25 -1.89
N LYS A 435 4.19 -2.49 -1.57
CA LYS A 435 4.91 -3.41 -0.65
C LYS A 435 6.37 -3.64 -0.99
N GLU A 436 6.76 -3.50 -2.25
CA GLU A 436 8.15 -3.60 -2.70
C GLU A 436 9.07 -2.57 -2.02
N ASN A 437 8.50 -1.51 -1.43
CA ASN A 437 9.21 -0.44 -0.76
C ASN A 437 9.17 -0.57 0.77
N PHE A 438 8.74 -1.72 1.29
CA PHE A 438 8.54 -1.95 2.72
C PHE A 438 9.63 -2.86 3.26
N VAL A 439 10.19 -2.47 4.39
CA VAL A 439 11.15 -3.31 5.12
C VAL A 439 10.54 -3.73 6.45
N PRO A 440 10.59 -5.02 6.83
CA PRO A 440 10.15 -5.45 8.14
C PRO A 440 10.84 -4.63 9.22
N VAL A 441 10.07 -4.24 10.22
CA VAL A 441 10.62 -3.61 11.42
C VAL A 441 10.06 -4.30 12.63
N ASP A 442 10.95 -4.57 13.57
CA ASP A 442 10.59 -4.93 14.92
C ASP A 442 10.49 -3.63 15.71
N LEU A 443 9.30 -3.33 16.27
CA LEU A 443 9.23 -2.29 17.28
C LEU A 443 9.92 -2.81 18.54
N ASP A 444 10.92 -2.06 19.02
CA ASP A 444 11.44 -2.28 20.35
C ASP A 444 10.27 -2.15 21.34
N GLU A 445 10.07 -3.16 22.20
CA GLU A 445 9.13 -3.01 23.30
C GLU A 445 9.56 -1.81 24.14
N VAL A 446 8.64 -0.85 24.35
CA VAL A 446 8.88 0.27 25.26
C VAL A 446 8.93 -0.28 26.68
N THR A 447 10.14 -0.59 27.14
CA THR A 447 10.38 -1.17 28.47
C THR A 447 10.46 -0.10 29.56
N HIS A 448 10.75 1.16 29.19
CA HIS A 448 10.80 2.28 30.11
C HIS A 448 9.39 2.86 30.33
N ARG A 449 8.98 2.96 31.59
CA ARG A 449 7.72 3.61 31.98
C ARG A 449 7.88 4.36 33.28
N MET A 450 7.41 5.60 33.30
CA MET A 450 7.45 6.50 34.44
C MET A 450 6.17 7.34 34.47
N ASP A 451 5.14 6.81 35.12
CA ASP A 451 3.86 7.50 35.26
C ASP A 451 3.97 8.58 36.34
N THR A 452 4.00 9.84 35.91
CA THR A 452 4.03 11.05 36.75
C THR A 452 2.89 11.99 36.36
N MET A 453 2.64 13.01 37.18
CA MET A 453 1.70 14.09 36.85
C MET A 453 2.41 15.29 36.20
N GLU A 454 3.56 15.06 35.56
CA GLU A 454 4.32 16.11 34.88
C GLU A 454 3.53 16.73 33.73
N LYS A 455 3.80 18.01 33.48
CA LYS A 455 3.23 18.80 32.40
C LYS A 455 4.21 18.90 31.25
N PHE A 456 3.85 18.28 30.13
CA PHE A 456 4.58 18.34 28.89
C PHE A 456 3.92 19.35 27.96
N VAL A 457 4.71 20.29 27.44
CA VAL A 457 4.29 21.17 26.35
C VAL A 457 5.06 20.80 25.09
N VAL A 458 4.35 20.51 24.02
CA VAL A 458 4.92 20.20 22.70
C VAL A 458 4.59 21.35 21.76
N LEU A 459 5.63 22.05 21.28
CA LEU A 459 5.50 23.20 20.39
C LEU A 459 5.60 22.72 18.94
N GLY A 460 4.50 22.75 18.20
CA GLY A 460 4.42 22.40 16.78
C GLY A 460 3.27 21.43 16.47
N GLY A 461 2.82 21.44 15.21
CA GLY A 461 1.81 20.52 14.67
C GLY A 461 2.34 19.63 13.54
N GLY A 462 3.65 19.40 13.47
CA GLY A 462 4.29 18.56 12.45
C GLY A 462 4.57 17.12 12.92
N THR A 463 5.18 16.31 12.05
CA THR A 463 5.52 14.89 12.36
C THR A 463 6.39 14.74 13.62
N ALA A 464 7.33 15.65 13.86
CA ALA A 464 8.17 15.61 15.05
C ALA A 464 7.35 15.81 16.34
N ALA A 465 6.39 16.72 16.33
CA ALA A 465 5.51 16.98 17.46
C ALA A 465 4.58 15.80 17.75
N LEU A 466 3.95 15.25 16.70
CA LEU A 466 3.09 14.07 16.81
C LEU A 466 3.85 12.87 17.41
N ASN A 467 5.05 12.59 16.90
CA ASN A 467 5.87 11.47 17.38
C ASN A 467 6.43 11.72 18.78
N ALA A 468 6.72 12.97 19.15
CA ALA A 468 7.08 13.32 20.51
C ALA A 468 5.91 13.08 21.49
N ALA A 469 4.71 13.56 21.17
CA ALA A 469 3.53 13.37 22.01
C ALA A 469 3.18 11.89 22.18
N LYS A 470 3.27 11.10 21.10
CA LYS A 470 3.12 9.64 21.13
C LYS A 470 4.16 8.99 22.05
N ALA A 471 5.44 9.30 21.88
CA ALA A 471 6.52 8.72 22.67
C ALA A 471 6.44 9.08 24.16
N ILE A 472 5.97 10.29 24.49
CA ILE A 472 5.68 10.71 25.88
C ILE A 472 4.55 9.86 26.44
N ARG A 473 3.41 9.74 25.74
CA ARG A 473 2.24 9.00 26.22
C ARG A 473 2.53 7.51 26.42
N GLU A 474 3.34 6.90 25.56
CA GLU A 474 3.78 5.50 25.69
C GLU A 474 4.57 5.25 26.98
N ARG A 475 5.33 6.25 27.46
CA ARG A 475 6.19 6.16 28.65
C ARG A 475 5.54 6.71 29.92
N ASN A 476 4.55 7.58 29.78
CA ASN A 476 3.88 8.24 30.88
C ASN A 476 2.38 8.38 30.59
N GLN A 477 1.60 7.45 31.15
CA GLN A 477 0.15 7.39 30.94
C GLN A 477 -0.63 8.42 31.76
N THR A 478 -0.02 9.01 32.81
CA THR A 478 -0.70 9.93 33.72
C THR A 478 -0.37 11.41 33.48
N ALA A 479 0.66 11.69 32.68
CA ALA A 479 1.09 13.05 32.38
C ALA A 479 0.04 13.88 31.61
N SER A 480 0.09 15.19 31.82
CA SER A 480 -0.61 16.17 30.99
C SER A 480 0.25 16.51 29.78
N ILE A 481 -0.30 16.35 28.58
CA ILE A 481 0.37 16.67 27.32
C ILE A 481 -0.45 17.74 26.61
N ILE A 482 0.15 18.91 26.39
CA ILE A 482 -0.45 19.99 25.61
C ILE A 482 0.37 20.15 24.33
N MET A 483 -0.26 20.06 23.18
CA MET A 483 0.37 20.25 21.88
C MET A 483 -0.18 21.52 21.21
N ILE A 484 0.72 22.40 20.78
CA ILE A 484 0.37 23.73 20.24
C ILE A 484 0.70 23.80 18.75
N SER A 485 -0.25 24.21 17.93
CA SER A 485 -0.05 24.46 16.49
C SER A 485 -0.61 25.81 16.09
N GLU A 486 0.17 26.58 15.33
CA GLU A 486 -0.28 27.85 14.75
C GLU A 486 -1.25 27.66 13.58
N GLU A 487 -1.31 26.45 13.00
CA GLU A 487 -2.24 26.11 11.93
C GLU A 487 -3.62 25.72 12.50
N ASN A 488 -4.69 26.04 11.77
CA ASN A 488 -6.08 25.70 12.15
C ASN A 488 -6.48 24.25 11.85
N GLU A 489 -5.60 23.50 11.17
CA GLU A 489 -5.83 22.13 10.74
C GLU A 489 -5.20 21.12 11.70
N LEU A 490 -5.75 19.91 11.77
CA LEU A 490 -5.12 18.79 12.49
C LEU A 490 -3.72 18.53 11.92
N PRO A 491 -2.73 18.12 12.74
CA PRO A 491 -1.43 17.69 12.25
C PRO A 491 -1.53 16.69 11.09
N TYR A 492 -0.79 16.97 10.02
CA TYR A 492 -1.00 16.31 8.73
C TYR A 492 0.31 15.95 8.01
N ASP A 493 0.19 15.03 7.05
CA ASP A 493 1.32 14.53 6.28
C ASP A 493 1.75 15.53 5.21
N ARG A 494 2.66 16.45 5.57
CA ARG A 494 3.15 17.50 4.65
C ARG A 494 3.64 17.00 3.28
N PRO A 495 4.24 15.79 3.12
CA PRO A 495 4.58 15.25 1.80
C PRO A 495 3.37 15.07 0.86
N MET A 496 2.14 15.07 1.39
CA MET A 496 0.92 14.98 0.60
C MET A 496 0.49 16.32 0.01
N LEU A 497 1.03 17.45 0.46
CA LEU A 497 0.68 18.78 -0.07
C LEU A 497 0.98 18.91 -1.57
N THR A 498 2.15 18.45 -2.01
CA THR A 498 2.51 18.47 -3.43
C THR A 498 1.82 17.36 -4.19
N LYS A 499 1.62 16.17 -3.61
CA LYS A 499 0.99 15.02 -4.29
C LYS A 499 -0.52 15.14 -4.47
N ASN A 500 -1.19 15.85 -3.57
CA ASN A 500 -2.62 16.12 -3.60
C ASN A 500 -2.91 17.62 -3.87
N MET A 501 -2.02 18.33 -4.58
CA MET A 501 -2.11 19.78 -4.79
C MET A 501 -3.51 20.25 -5.27
N PHE A 502 -4.15 19.47 -6.14
CA PHE A 502 -5.49 19.74 -6.68
C PHE A 502 -6.56 18.76 -6.18
N GLY A 503 -6.23 17.93 -5.18
CA GLY A 503 -7.14 16.98 -4.53
C GLY A 503 -7.76 17.53 -3.23
N ALA A 504 -8.39 16.65 -2.46
CA ALA A 504 -8.86 16.98 -1.11
C ALA A 504 -7.67 17.02 -0.13
N ILE A 505 -7.46 18.16 0.54
CA ILE A 505 -6.36 18.37 1.49
C ILE A 505 -6.80 18.97 2.83
N SER A 506 -7.93 19.69 2.88
CA SER A 506 -8.44 20.31 4.09
C SER A 506 -9.49 19.43 4.78
N GLY A 507 -9.88 19.82 6.01
CA GLY A 507 -10.92 19.11 6.76
C GLY A 507 -10.52 17.71 7.21
N GLY A 508 -9.22 17.46 7.39
CA GLY A 508 -8.69 16.18 7.85
C GLY A 508 -8.34 15.17 6.74
N ALA A 509 -8.51 15.51 5.46
CA ALA A 509 -8.27 14.60 4.34
C ALA A 509 -6.83 14.03 4.28
N ILE A 510 -5.84 14.79 4.75
CA ILE A 510 -4.43 14.36 4.83
C ILE A 510 -3.91 14.36 6.28
N ALA A 511 -4.81 14.39 7.28
CA ALA A 511 -4.42 14.37 8.69
C ALA A 511 -3.67 13.07 9.02
N SER A 512 -2.55 13.19 9.73
CA SER A 512 -1.74 12.03 10.15
C SER A 512 -2.50 11.17 11.17
N LYS A 513 -3.37 11.81 11.96
CA LYS A 513 -4.31 11.20 12.91
C LYS A 513 -5.63 11.95 12.92
N GLU A 514 -6.71 11.22 13.09
CA GLU A 514 -8.05 11.78 13.29
C GLU A 514 -8.17 12.45 14.67
N ALA A 515 -9.13 13.36 14.83
CA ALA A 515 -9.34 14.10 16.07
C ALA A 515 -9.49 13.17 17.30
N ALA A 516 -10.23 12.07 17.15
CA ALA A 516 -10.46 11.08 18.19
C ALA A 516 -9.15 10.49 18.77
N TRP A 517 -8.10 10.36 17.95
CA TRP A 517 -6.84 9.82 18.42
C TRP A 517 -6.21 10.69 19.52
N TYR A 518 -6.29 12.02 19.39
CA TYR A 518 -5.75 12.93 20.40
C TYR A 518 -6.54 12.85 21.71
N GLU A 519 -7.86 12.70 21.63
CA GLU A 519 -8.75 12.52 22.78
C GLU A 519 -8.45 11.19 23.50
N ASP A 520 -8.38 10.09 22.74
CA ASP A 520 -8.07 8.75 23.24
C ASP A 520 -6.71 8.68 23.95
N HIS A 521 -5.75 9.49 23.48
CA HIS A 521 -4.41 9.58 24.06
C HIS A 521 -4.29 10.72 25.10
N CYS A 522 -5.39 11.37 25.48
CA CYS A 522 -5.42 12.47 26.45
C CYS A 522 -4.38 13.56 26.12
N ILE A 523 -4.36 14.02 24.87
CA ILE A 523 -3.50 15.10 24.39
C ILE A 523 -4.39 16.34 24.17
N ASP A 524 -4.12 17.43 24.88
CA ASP A 524 -4.77 18.73 24.67
C ASP A 524 -4.15 19.41 23.45
N LEU A 525 -4.77 19.23 22.28
CA LEU A 525 -4.35 19.84 21.02
C LEU A 525 -4.98 21.22 20.84
N ARG A 526 -4.15 22.27 20.80
CA ARG A 526 -4.58 23.65 20.56
C ARG A 526 -4.13 24.14 19.19
N LEU A 527 -5.10 24.34 18.31
CA LEU A 527 -4.92 24.81 16.94
C LEU A 527 -5.13 26.32 16.81
N GLY A 528 -4.54 26.93 15.79
CA GLY A 528 -4.68 28.37 15.52
C GLY A 528 -4.02 29.29 16.56
N VAL A 529 -3.12 28.75 17.40
CA VAL A 529 -2.47 29.51 18.47
C VAL A 529 -0.95 29.35 18.37
N LYS A 530 -0.23 30.47 18.42
CA LYS A 530 1.22 30.51 18.27
C LYS A 530 1.92 30.68 19.62
N ALA A 531 3.06 30.02 19.81
CA ALA A 531 3.97 30.33 20.91
C ALA A 531 4.81 31.58 20.56
N GLU A 532 4.70 32.63 21.36
CA GLU A 532 5.33 33.93 21.11
C GLU A 532 6.55 34.18 22.01
N ALA A 533 6.57 33.63 23.22
CA ALA A 533 7.71 33.72 24.12
C ALA A 533 7.84 32.47 25.00
N MET A 534 9.07 32.20 25.44
CA MET A 534 9.43 31.09 26.32
C MET A 534 10.31 31.62 27.45
N ASP A 535 9.83 31.51 28.70
CA ASP A 535 10.58 31.87 29.90
C ASP A 535 11.15 30.59 30.53
N LEU A 536 12.46 30.36 30.34
CA LEU A 536 13.15 29.19 30.88
C LEU A 536 13.25 29.21 32.42
N GLY A 537 13.28 30.39 33.03
CA GLY A 537 13.42 30.56 34.48
C GLY A 537 12.12 30.23 35.22
N ARG A 538 10.98 30.65 34.67
CA ARG A 538 9.65 30.33 35.19
C ARG A 538 9.08 29.02 34.65
N ARG A 539 9.65 28.50 33.56
CA ARG A 539 9.16 27.37 32.78
C ARG A 539 7.74 27.61 32.27
N GLU A 540 7.59 28.71 31.55
CA GLU A 540 6.31 29.16 31.00
C GLU A 540 6.42 29.38 29.48
N ILE A 541 5.40 28.97 28.74
CA ILE A 541 5.19 29.32 27.33
C ILE A 541 4.07 30.34 27.23
N HIS A 542 4.32 31.45 26.56
CA HIS A 542 3.35 32.51 26.31
C HIS A 542 2.76 32.34 24.90
N LEU A 543 1.45 32.28 24.81
CA LEU A 543 0.71 32.08 23.58
C LEU A 543 0.12 33.38 23.05
N SER A 544 -0.11 33.44 21.74
CA SER A 544 -0.66 34.59 21.02
C SER A 544 -2.10 34.97 21.43
N ASP A 545 -2.82 34.07 22.10
CA ASP A 545 -4.15 34.33 22.66
C ASP A 545 -4.11 34.91 24.08
N GLY A 546 -2.90 35.16 24.62
CA GLY A 546 -2.67 35.64 25.97
C GLY A 546 -2.57 34.54 27.04
N THR A 547 -2.75 33.27 26.67
CA THR A 547 -2.59 32.14 27.60
C THR A 547 -1.12 31.98 28.00
N VAL A 548 -0.88 31.67 29.28
CA VAL A 548 0.44 31.28 29.79
C VAL A 548 0.38 29.83 30.26
N LEU A 549 1.22 28.98 29.68
CA LEU A 549 1.27 27.55 29.95
C LEU A 549 2.53 27.19 30.75
N PRO A 550 2.40 26.79 32.03
CA PRO A 550 3.52 26.25 32.79
C PRO A 550 3.86 24.84 32.31
N TYR A 551 5.15 24.50 32.28
CA TYR A 551 5.63 23.17 31.89
C TYR A 551 6.69 22.62 32.85
N ASP A 552 6.75 21.30 32.99
CA ASP A 552 7.87 20.60 33.61
C ASP A 552 8.93 20.26 32.56
N LYS A 553 8.48 19.83 31.37
CA LYS A 553 9.30 19.54 30.19
C LYS A 553 8.67 20.13 28.93
N CYS A 554 9.50 20.63 28.02
CA CYS A 554 9.07 21.16 26.73
C CYS A 554 9.75 20.41 25.58
N VAL A 555 8.98 20.04 24.55
CA VAL A 555 9.53 19.55 23.27
C VAL A 555 9.31 20.63 22.20
N TYR A 556 10.40 21.23 21.75
CA TYR A 556 10.45 22.23 20.70
C TYR A 556 10.50 21.54 19.33
N ALA A 557 9.36 21.50 18.63
CA ALA A 557 9.15 20.82 17.36
C ALA A 557 8.50 21.73 16.31
N LEU A 558 8.85 23.02 16.32
CA LEU A 558 8.27 24.06 15.44
C LEU A 558 8.66 23.90 13.96
N GLY A 559 9.54 22.96 13.63
CA GLY A 559 9.85 22.60 12.24
C GLY A 559 10.53 23.72 11.46
N SER A 560 10.10 23.94 10.22
CA SER A 560 10.75 24.84 9.27
C SER A 560 9.76 25.55 8.36
N TYR A 561 10.16 26.74 7.89
CA TYR A 561 9.42 27.55 6.93
C TYR A 561 10.12 27.58 5.57
N SER A 562 9.37 27.85 4.49
CA SER A 562 9.94 28.01 3.15
C SER A 562 10.82 29.26 3.08
N PHE A 563 12.07 29.07 2.65
CA PHE A 563 12.97 30.19 2.42
C PHE A 563 12.55 30.93 1.15
N ILE A 564 12.22 32.21 1.26
CA ILE A 564 11.93 33.09 0.12
C ILE A 564 13.17 33.98 -0.11
N PRO A 565 13.93 33.79 -1.20
CA PRO A 565 15.05 34.66 -1.54
C PRO A 565 14.60 36.12 -1.70
N PRO A 566 15.46 37.09 -1.37
CA PRO A 566 15.14 38.52 -1.48
C PRO A 566 15.13 38.99 -2.95
N ILE A 567 14.12 38.53 -3.70
CA ILE A 567 13.87 38.88 -5.10
C ILE A 567 12.80 39.96 -5.11
N LYS A 568 13.03 41.05 -5.83
CA LYS A 568 12.03 42.10 -6.02
C LYS A 568 10.77 41.50 -6.65
N GLY A 569 9.61 41.78 -6.07
CA GLY A 569 8.31 41.25 -6.52
C GLY A 569 7.93 39.88 -5.94
N ALA A 570 8.68 39.35 -4.97
CA ALA A 570 8.33 38.09 -4.30
C ALA A 570 7.07 38.18 -3.42
N ASP A 571 6.57 39.39 -3.18
CA ASP A 571 5.36 39.74 -2.42
C ASP A 571 4.15 40.04 -3.31
N LEU A 572 4.28 39.97 -4.64
CA LEU A 572 3.18 40.18 -5.59
C LEU A 572 2.08 39.13 -5.41
N GLU A 573 0.82 39.52 -5.69
CA GLU A 573 -0.26 38.56 -5.84
C GLU A 573 0.09 37.54 -6.93
N GLY A 574 -0.15 36.26 -6.68
CA GLY A 574 0.27 35.18 -7.60
C GLY A 574 1.59 34.52 -7.23
N VAL A 575 2.36 35.07 -6.29
CA VAL A 575 3.59 34.46 -5.77
C VAL A 575 3.31 33.77 -4.43
N THR A 576 3.61 32.48 -4.33
CA THR A 576 3.33 31.72 -3.10
C THR A 576 4.36 30.62 -2.87
N PRO A 577 4.73 30.30 -1.62
CA PRO A 577 5.41 29.04 -1.32
C PRO A 577 4.45 27.85 -1.43
N VAL A 578 4.95 26.64 -1.20
CA VAL A 578 4.17 25.41 -1.04
C VAL A 578 4.62 24.67 0.23
N ARG A 579 4.03 25.01 1.38
CA ARG A 579 4.43 24.44 2.69
C ARG A 579 3.27 24.12 3.63
N THR A 580 2.17 24.86 3.51
CA THR A 580 0.96 24.72 4.33
C THR A 580 -0.25 24.33 3.47
N ILE A 581 -1.33 23.86 4.10
CA ILE A 581 -2.61 23.65 3.39
C ILE A 581 -3.10 24.96 2.78
N ALA A 582 -2.99 26.08 3.52
CA ALA A 582 -3.37 27.40 3.04
C ALA A 582 -2.60 27.84 1.79
N ASP A 583 -1.33 27.45 1.65
CA ASP A 583 -0.55 27.71 0.43
C ASP A 583 -1.12 26.94 -0.77
N VAL A 584 -1.43 25.66 -0.57
CA VAL A 584 -1.98 24.80 -1.64
C VAL A 584 -3.39 25.25 -2.04
N GLU A 585 -4.22 25.68 -1.09
CA GLU A 585 -5.54 26.26 -1.40
C GLU A 585 -5.43 27.54 -2.24
N LYS A 586 -4.45 28.40 -1.94
CA LYS A 586 -4.13 29.56 -2.80
C LYS A 586 -3.71 29.12 -4.19
N ILE A 587 -2.81 28.14 -4.30
CA ILE A 587 -2.36 27.61 -5.60
C ILE A 587 -3.57 27.08 -6.40
N ASN A 588 -4.44 26.30 -5.77
CA ASN A 588 -5.65 25.74 -6.37
C ASN A 588 -6.54 26.85 -6.95
N HIS A 589 -6.84 27.87 -6.14
CA HIS A 589 -7.65 29.01 -6.59
C HIS A 589 -7.02 29.78 -7.75
N MET A 590 -5.70 30.02 -7.70
CA MET A 590 -5.00 30.74 -8.77
C MET A 590 -4.94 29.92 -10.07
N ALA A 591 -4.77 28.60 -9.97
CA ALA A 591 -4.65 27.70 -11.12
C ALA A 591 -5.90 27.69 -12.00
N LEU A 592 -7.09 27.93 -11.44
CA LEU A 592 -8.36 27.97 -12.18
C LEU A 592 -8.39 28.98 -13.33
N GLN A 593 -7.59 30.05 -13.24
CA GLN A 593 -7.56 31.14 -14.24
C GLN A 593 -6.18 31.32 -14.90
N ALA A 594 -5.19 30.54 -14.47
CA ALA A 594 -3.81 30.65 -14.94
C ALA A 594 -3.59 29.86 -16.23
N LYS A 595 -2.63 30.33 -17.03
CA LYS A 595 -2.13 29.61 -18.21
C LYS A 595 -0.65 29.27 -18.06
N HIS A 596 0.12 30.14 -17.41
CA HIS A 596 1.56 29.99 -17.25
C HIS A 596 1.92 29.93 -15.77
N ALA A 597 2.76 28.97 -15.41
CA ALA A 597 3.32 28.87 -14.07
C ALA A 597 4.85 28.80 -14.12
N VAL A 598 5.49 29.49 -13.19
CA VAL A 598 6.92 29.37 -12.96
C VAL A 598 7.15 28.76 -11.57
N VAL A 599 8.00 27.75 -11.49
CA VAL A 599 8.44 27.18 -10.22
C VAL A 599 9.90 27.56 -10.01
N ILE A 600 10.20 28.31 -8.96
CA ILE A 600 11.57 28.70 -8.61
C ILE A 600 12.12 27.66 -7.63
N GLY A 601 13.09 26.87 -8.09
CA GLY A 601 13.72 25.75 -7.40
C GLY A 601 13.45 24.40 -8.08
N GLY A 602 14.50 23.71 -8.49
CA GLY A 602 14.51 22.37 -9.13
C GLY A 602 14.81 21.23 -8.15
N GLY A 603 14.42 21.41 -6.88
CA GLY A 603 14.40 20.36 -5.87
C GLY A 603 13.19 19.42 -6.02
N VAL A 604 13.07 18.43 -5.13
CA VAL A 604 11.95 17.45 -5.15
C VAL A 604 10.59 18.15 -5.15
N LEU A 605 10.32 19.02 -4.17
CA LEU A 605 9.04 19.74 -4.07
C LEU A 605 8.74 20.61 -5.29
N GLY A 606 9.78 21.23 -5.87
CA GLY A 606 9.64 22.07 -7.05
C GLY A 606 9.28 21.26 -8.29
N LEU A 607 9.92 20.10 -8.49
CA LEU A 607 9.61 19.19 -9.60
C LEU A 607 8.24 18.52 -9.44
N GLU A 608 7.83 18.16 -8.22
CA GLU A 608 6.48 17.67 -7.94
C GLU A 608 5.42 18.74 -8.19
N SER A 609 5.65 19.97 -7.71
CA SER A 609 4.74 21.10 -7.95
C SER A 609 4.61 21.42 -9.44
N ALA A 610 5.73 21.41 -10.16
CA ALA A 610 5.73 21.62 -11.60
C ALA A 610 4.95 20.53 -12.34
N TRP A 611 5.04 19.29 -11.86
CA TRP A 611 4.30 18.17 -12.43
C TRP A 611 2.80 18.28 -12.20
N GLU A 612 2.36 18.61 -10.98
CA GLU A 612 0.92 18.80 -10.71
C GLU A 612 0.34 19.98 -11.49
N LEU A 613 1.02 21.13 -11.54
CA LEU A 613 0.60 22.26 -12.38
C LEU A 613 0.49 21.87 -13.85
N ARG A 614 1.39 21.00 -14.32
CA ARG A 614 1.38 20.54 -15.71
C ARG A 614 0.18 19.62 -16.00
N LYS A 615 -0.22 18.79 -15.04
CA LYS A 615 -1.45 17.96 -15.14
C LYS A 615 -2.72 18.81 -15.24
N GLU A 616 -2.74 19.96 -14.59
CA GLU A 616 -3.77 21.00 -14.76
C GLU A 616 -3.66 21.78 -16.08
N LYS A 617 -2.81 21.32 -17.01
CA LYS A 617 -2.62 21.85 -18.37
C LYS A 617 -1.98 23.25 -18.44
N LEU A 618 -1.37 23.74 -17.37
CA LEU A 618 -0.58 24.96 -17.43
C LEU A 618 0.71 24.73 -18.23
N GLU A 619 1.24 25.82 -18.80
CA GLU A 619 2.60 25.88 -19.33
C GLU A 619 3.55 26.15 -18.16
N VAL A 620 4.41 25.18 -17.85
CA VAL A 620 5.23 25.21 -16.64
C VAL A 620 6.71 25.35 -16.99
N THR A 621 7.38 26.32 -16.36
CA THR A 621 8.83 26.46 -16.39
C THR A 621 9.42 26.38 -14.99
N VAL A 622 10.37 25.46 -14.79
CA VAL A 622 11.17 25.35 -13.56
C VAL A 622 12.46 26.14 -13.73
N LEU A 623 12.74 27.05 -12.80
CA LEU A 623 13.96 27.84 -12.72
C LEU A 623 14.82 27.33 -11.56
N GLU A 624 15.90 26.63 -11.87
CA GLU A 624 16.89 26.18 -10.90
C GLU A 624 18.12 27.09 -10.97
N GLY A 625 18.52 27.66 -9.83
CA GLY A 625 19.68 28.52 -9.73
C GLY A 625 21.00 27.76 -9.81
N ALA A 626 21.02 26.50 -9.38
CA ALA A 626 22.14 25.58 -9.54
C ALA A 626 22.35 25.17 -11.00
N PRO A 627 23.57 24.82 -11.41
CA PRO A 627 23.86 24.36 -12.78
C PRO A 627 23.18 23.02 -13.14
N GLU A 628 22.71 22.28 -12.14
CA GLU A 628 22.06 20.97 -12.30
C GLU A 628 20.87 20.83 -11.34
N LEU A 629 19.91 19.99 -11.72
CA LEU A 629 18.78 19.61 -10.86
C LEU A 629 19.26 18.74 -9.70
N LEU A 630 18.59 18.85 -8.55
CA LEU A 630 18.83 17.97 -7.39
C LEU A 630 20.32 17.92 -6.98
N LEU A 631 21.00 19.08 -7.01
CA LEU A 631 22.43 19.20 -6.75
C LEU A 631 22.84 18.48 -5.45
N GLY A 632 23.87 17.63 -5.52
CA GLY A 632 24.36 16.84 -4.39
C GLY A 632 23.54 15.57 -4.11
N LYS A 633 22.41 15.36 -4.79
CA LYS A 633 21.58 14.14 -4.75
C LYS A 633 21.48 13.44 -6.10
N MET A 634 22.03 14.03 -7.15
CA MET A 634 22.03 13.49 -8.50
C MET A 634 23.37 13.79 -9.13
N ASP A 635 23.84 12.90 -10.01
CA ASP A 635 25.01 13.16 -10.85
C ASP A 635 24.58 13.78 -12.20
N ALA A 636 25.56 14.27 -12.96
CA ALA A 636 25.29 14.93 -14.24
C ALA A 636 24.50 14.05 -15.23
N VAL A 637 24.74 12.72 -15.22
CA VAL A 637 24.05 11.77 -16.11
C VAL A 637 22.57 11.65 -15.74
N GLY A 638 22.27 11.43 -14.46
CA GLY A 638 20.90 11.37 -13.97
C GLY A 638 20.16 12.71 -14.09
N ALA A 639 20.84 13.83 -13.85
CA ALA A 639 20.27 15.16 -14.01
C ALA A 639 19.91 15.46 -15.48
N ASP A 640 20.76 15.09 -16.43
CA ASP A 640 20.46 15.20 -17.87
C ASP A 640 19.27 14.31 -18.29
N MET A 641 19.23 13.08 -17.79
CA MET A 641 18.11 12.18 -18.03
C MET A 641 16.80 12.75 -17.48
N LEU A 642 16.81 13.29 -16.26
CA LEU A 642 15.64 13.90 -15.65
C LEU A 642 15.15 15.13 -16.41
N LYS A 643 16.06 15.96 -16.94
CA LYS A 643 15.70 17.07 -17.86
C LYS A 643 15.00 16.58 -19.12
N LYS A 644 15.49 15.49 -19.73
CA LYS A 644 14.84 14.87 -20.90
C LYS A 644 13.45 14.32 -20.56
N ILE A 645 13.30 13.70 -19.40
CA ILE A 645 12.01 13.22 -18.90
C ILE A 645 11.05 14.41 -18.70
N ALA A 646 11.49 15.49 -18.06
CA ALA A 646 10.67 16.69 -17.87
C ALA A 646 10.18 17.29 -19.20
N ALA A 647 11.10 17.46 -20.17
CA ALA A 647 10.78 17.98 -21.49
C ALA A 647 9.76 17.09 -22.24
N LYS A 648 9.91 15.76 -22.16
CA LYS A 648 8.95 14.79 -22.73
C LYS A 648 7.55 14.93 -22.12
N ASN A 649 7.46 15.36 -20.87
CA ASN A 649 6.20 15.59 -20.16
C ASN A 649 5.71 17.05 -20.22
N GLY A 650 6.35 17.90 -21.04
CA GLY A 650 5.94 19.28 -21.27
C GLY A 650 6.25 20.24 -20.12
N VAL A 651 7.21 19.90 -19.26
CA VAL A 651 7.77 20.81 -18.26
C VAL A 651 9.11 21.34 -18.77
N ASN A 652 9.23 22.65 -18.91
CA ASN A 652 10.47 23.30 -19.30
C ASN A 652 11.38 23.48 -18.08
N ILE A 653 12.68 23.23 -18.23
CA ILE A 653 13.65 23.36 -17.14
C ILE A 653 14.79 24.27 -17.58
N VAL A 654 15.04 25.32 -16.79
CA VAL A 654 16.18 26.24 -16.94
C VAL A 654 17.06 26.11 -15.71
N VAL A 655 18.24 25.51 -15.88
CA VAL A 655 19.28 25.43 -14.85
C VAL A 655 20.25 26.60 -14.95
N GLY A 656 20.94 26.94 -13.87
CA GLY A 656 21.81 28.11 -13.78
C GLY A 656 21.06 29.43 -13.89
N ALA A 657 19.74 29.44 -13.65
CA ALA A 657 18.89 30.59 -13.82
C ALA A 657 19.25 31.69 -12.82
N LYS A 658 19.57 32.88 -13.31
CA LYS A 658 19.78 34.08 -12.49
C LYS A 658 18.55 34.96 -12.57
N ILE A 659 17.75 34.99 -11.52
CA ILE A 659 16.51 35.76 -11.47
C ILE A 659 16.84 37.20 -11.05
N ALA A 660 16.40 38.17 -11.86
CA ALA A 660 16.58 39.59 -11.58
C ALA A 660 15.42 40.16 -10.74
N GLU A 661 14.19 39.92 -11.17
CA GLU A 661 12.97 40.31 -10.47
C GLU A 661 11.77 39.48 -10.95
N ILE A 662 10.73 39.41 -10.12
CA ILE A 662 9.40 38.95 -10.50
C ILE A 662 8.61 40.20 -10.89
N VAL A 663 8.10 40.24 -12.12
CA VAL A 663 7.47 41.43 -12.71
C VAL A 663 5.95 41.35 -12.67
N GLY A 664 5.31 42.49 -12.44
CA GLY A 664 3.86 42.60 -12.39
C GLY A 664 3.39 43.97 -11.88
N ASP A 665 2.15 44.34 -12.18
CA ASP A 665 1.47 45.51 -11.62
C ASP A 665 0.40 45.04 -10.64
N GLY A 666 0.75 44.98 -9.35
CA GLY A 666 -0.09 44.40 -8.27
C GLY A 666 -0.16 42.87 -8.27
N LYS A 667 -0.19 42.23 -9.45
CA LYS A 667 -0.19 40.77 -9.65
C LYS A 667 0.95 40.35 -10.58
N VAL A 668 1.49 39.16 -10.37
CA VAL A 668 2.56 38.61 -11.22
C VAL A 668 2.12 38.44 -12.67
N GLU A 669 3.01 38.82 -13.59
CA GLU A 669 2.87 38.63 -15.03
C GLU A 669 4.06 37.85 -15.64
N GLY A 670 5.12 37.66 -14.87
CA GLY A 670 6.29 36.92 -15.32
C GLY A 670 7.50 37.02 -14.39
N VAL A 671 8.55 36.29 -14.75
CA VAL A 671 9.85 36.31 -14.09
C VAL A 671 10.90 36.81 -15.08
N MET A 672 11.63 37.85 -14.68
CA MET A 672 12.72 38.43 -15.47
C MET A 672 14.05 37.80 -15.05
N LEU A 673 14.78 37.22 -16.00
CA LEU A 673 16.14 36.73 -15.79
C LEU A 673 17.17 37.86 -15.99
N ALA A 674 18.36 37.68 -15.42
CA ALA A 674 19.45 38.65 -15.48
C ALA A 674 20.01 38.86 -16.90
N ASP A 675 19.72 37.96 -17.83
CA ASP A 675 20.08 38.10 -19.25
C ASP A 675 19.02 38.88 -20.06
N GLY A 676 17.94 39.34 -19.42
CA GLY A 676 16.83 40.08 -20.04
C GLY A 676 15.70 39.20 -20.56
N THR A 677 15.78 37.87 -20.41
CA THR A 677 14.69 36.96 -20.77
C THR A 677 13.52 37.11 -19.81
N LYS A 678 12.32 37.43 -20.34
CA LYS A 678 11.06 37.41 -19.58
C LYS A 678 10.35 36.07 -19.81
N ILE A 679 10.04 35.37 -18.73
CA ILE A 679 9.25 34.14 -18.73
C ILE A 679 7.84 34.48 -18.23
N PRO A 680 6.78 34.33 -19.04
CA PRO A 680 5.40 34.60 -18.61
C PRO A 680 5.00 33.74 -17.41
N ALA A 681 4.30 34.33 -16.44
CA ALA A 681 3.82 33.62 -15.26
C ALA A 681 2.57 34.31 -14.70
N ASP A 682 1.50 33.56 -14.55
CA ASP A 682 0.30 33.96 -13.81
C ASP A 682 0.39 33.49 -12.35
N ILE A 683 1.25 32.49 -12.10
CA ILE A 683 1.55 31.91 -10.79
C ILE A 683 3.06 31.69 -10.69
N VAL A 684 3.64 32.03 -9.54
CA VAL A 684 5.02 31.69 -9.20
C VAL A 684 5.05 30.89 -7.90
N ILE A 685 5.52 29.64 -7.97
CA ILE A 685 5.74 28.80 -6.80
C ILE A 685 7.18 28.95 -6.32
N MET A 686 7.35 29.31 -5.05
CA MET A 686 8.64 29.43 -4.37
C MET A 686 9.01 28.10 -3.69
N SER A 687 9.96 27.36 -4.27
CA SER A 687 10.48 26.08 -3.76
C SER A 687 12.01 26.11 -3.58
N THR A 688 12.49 27.15 -2.90
CA THR A 688 13.92 27.49 -2.75
C THR A 688 14.57 26.95 -1.48
N GLY A 689 14.04 25.85 -0.95
CA GLY A 689 14.48 25.22 0.30
C GLY A 689 13.79 25.78 1.55
N VAL A 690 14.18 25.29 2.72
CA VAL A 690 13.57 25.65 4.01
C VAL A 690 14.59 26.20 5.00
N ARG A 691 14.11 26.85 6.06
CA ARG A 691 14.89 27.33 7.21
C ARG A 691 14.20 26.92 8.50
N ALA A 692 15.01 26.53 9.49
CA ALA A 692 14.53 26.14 10.81
C ALA A 692 13.83 27.32 11.51
N ASN A 693 12.68 27.05 12.15
CA ASN A 693 12.03 27.97 13.07
C ASN A 693 12.81 27.95 14.40
N LYS A 694 13.83 28.81 14.56
CA LYS A 694 14.74 28.78 15.73
C LYS A 694 14.62 30.01 16.63
N GLU A 695 13.93 31.04 16.17
CA GLU A 695 13.91 32.38 16.75
C GLU A 695 13.38 32.36 18.19
N LEU A 696 12.30 31.63 18.45
CA LEU A 696 11.72 31.49 19.80
C LEU A 696 12.71 30.87 20.79
N ALA A 697 13.47 29.85 20.36
CA ALA A 697 14.49 29.22 21.20
C ALA A 697 15.70 30.15 21.42
N GLU A 698 16.13 30.86 20.38
CA GLU A 698 17.24 31.81 20.42
C GLU A 698 16.94 32.97 21.37
N GLU A 699 15.74 33.55 21.29
CA GLU A 699 15.27 34.62 22.17
C GLU A 699 15.12 34.17 23.62
N ALA A 700 14.76 32.91 23.86
CA ALA A 700 14.70 32.30 25.18
C ALA A 700 16.09 32.01 25.79
N GLY A 701 17.17 32.13 25.01
CA GLY A 701 18.54 31.87 25.44
C GLY A 701 19.01 30.42 25.27
N ILE A 702 18.31 29.61 24.46
CA ILE A 702 18.77 28.27 24.07
C ILE A 702 19.85 28.41 22.99
N LEU A 703 20.89 27.57 23.05
CA LEU A 703 21.97 27.57 22.06
C LEU A 703 21.46 27.17 20.67
N THR A 704 21.72 28.04 19.70
CA THR A 704 21.33 27.88 18.29
C THR A 704 22.53 28.12 17.37
N ASN A 705 22.45 27.56 16.16
CA ASN A 705 23.32 27.89 15.04
C ASN A 705 22.46 28.09 13.77
N ARG A 706 22.43 27.11 12.86
CA ARG A 706 21.48 27.09 11.75
C ARG A 706 20.10 26.63 12.20
N ALA A 707 20.06 25.81 13.25
CA ALA A 707 18.86 25.41 13.97
C ALA A 707 19.15 25.29 15.48
N VAL A 708 18.22 24.77 16.28
CA VAL A 708 18.42 24.53 17.72
C VAL A 708 19.43 23.41 17.93
N ILE A 709 20.51 23.69 18.67
CA ILE A 709 21.58 22.70 18.89
C ILE A 709 21.12 21.68 19.92
N VAL A 710 21.26 20.40 19.59
CA VAL A 710 20.87 19.30 20.47
C VAL A 710 21.97 18.25 20.66
N SER A 711 21.93 17.59 21.81
CA SER A 711 22.71 16.39 22.11
C SER A 711 22.16 15.15 21.38
N ASP A 712 22.81 14.00 21.54
CA ASP A 712 22.33 12.70 21.03
C ASP A 712 20.99 12.28 21.64
N LYS A 713 20.64 12.83 22.81
CA LYS A 713 19.33 12.63 23.44
C LYS A 713 18.26 13.64 22.99
N MET A 714 18.53 14.44 21.95
CA MET A 714 17.68 15.55 21.50
C MET A 714 17.46 16.63 22.58
N GLN A 715 18.28 16.63 23.66
CA GLN A 715 18.23 17.65 24.71
C GLN A 715 18.97 18.91 24.25
N THR A 716 18.39 20.08 24.50
CA THR A 716 18.99 21.38 24.18
C THR A 716 19.98 21.83 25.28
N SER A 717 20.44 23.09 25.23
CA SER A 717 21.23 23.67 26.33
C SER A 717 20.45 23.87 27.63
N ASP A 718 19.12 23.85 27.59
CA ASP A 718 18.28 23.77 28.80
C ASP A 718 17.89 22.31 29.08
N SER A 719 18.13 21.86 30.32
CA SER A 719 17.89 20.47 30.74
C SER A 719 16.42 20.01 30.70
N ASN A 720 15.47 20.95 30.61
CA ASN A 720 14.04 20.69 30.55
C ASN A 720 13.44 20.92 29.16
N VAL A 721 14.28 21.30 28.18
CA VAL A 721 13.85 21.54 26.81
C VAL A 721 14.56 20.59 25.87
N PHE A 722 13.77 19.86 25.09
CA PHE A 722 14.22 18.97 24.02
C PHE A 722 13.80 19.56 22.68
N ALA A 723 14.54 19.29 21.61
CA ALA A 723 14.16 19.75 20.27
C ALA A 723 14.35 18.63 19.25
N GLY A 724 13.42 18.53 18.30
CA GLY A 724 13.46 17.50 17.26
C GLY A 724 12.69 17.94 16.02
N GLY A 725 13.05 17.40 14.86
CA GLY A 725 12.47 17.84 13.59
C GLY A 725 13.38 18.77 12.80
N ASP A 726 12.82 19.42 11.78
CA ASP A 726 13.54 20.37 10.93
C ASP A 726 14.10 21.58 11.70
N CYS A 727 13.63 21.84 12.93
CA CYS A 727 14.12 22.90 13.81
C CYS A 727 15.36 22.52 14.64
N ALA A 728 15.86 21.28 14.55
CA ALA A 728 16.99 20.79 15.33
C ALA A 728 18.26 20.60 14.47
N GLU A 729 19.42 20.81 15.08
CA GLU A 729 20.75 20.58 14.54
C GLU A 729 21.50 19.62 15.46
N PHE A 730 21.85 18.45 14.95
CA PHE A 730 22.62 17.43 15.67
C PHE A 730 23.98 17.25 14.99
N ASP A 731 25.07 17.32 15.77
CA ASP A 731 26.45 17.18 15.28
C ASP A 731 26.77 18.08 14.07
N GLY A 732 26.28 19.33 14.10
CA GLY A 732 26.46 20.32 13.05
C GLY A 732 25.59 20.11 11.80
N ALA A 733 24.72 19.10 11.78
CA ALA A 733 23.83 18.79 10.67
C ALA A 733 22.36 19.14 10.99
N ASN A 734 21.76 19.98 10.14
CA ASN A 734 20.32 20.25 10.12
C ASN A 734 19.73 19.60 8.85
N ILE A 735 19.06 18.45 9.02
CA ILE A 735 18.54 17.62 7.92
C ILE A 735 17.02 17.69 7.91
N ALA A 736 16.47 18.58 7.08
CA ALA A 736 15.02 18.79 6.95
C ALA A 736 14.36 17.77 6.01
N ILE A 737 14.24 16.53 6.45
CA ILE A 737 13.52 15.45 5.74
C ILE A 737 12.60 14.70 6.70
N TRP A 738 11.46 14.26 6.18
CA TRP A 738 10.37 13.70 6.98
C TRP A 738 10.77 12.53 7.89
N PRO A 739 11.51 11.49 7.44
CA PRO A 739 11.89 10.38 8.31
C PRO A 739 12.82 10.79 9.46
N VAL A 740 13.70 11.78 9.23
CA VAL A 740 14.58 12.33 10.27
C VAL A 740 13.76 13.10 11.29
N ALA A 741 12.81 13.90 10.84
CA ALA A 741 11.98 14.68 11.73
C ALA A 741 11.10 13.81 12.65
N MET A 742 10.54 12.74 12.09
CA MET A 742 9.80 11.73 12.83
C MET A 742 10.65 11.08 13.93
N GLU A 743 11.84 10.61 13.59
CA GLU A 743 12.71 9.91 14.55
C GLU A 743 13.27 10.84 15.63
N MET A 744 13.69 12.05 15.25
CA MET A 744 14.12 13.06 16.23
C MET A 744 12.98 13.42 17.19
N GLY A 745 11.75 13.54 16.70
CA GLY A 745 10.57 13.78 17.53
C GLY A 745 10.33 12.65 18.53
N ARG A 746 10.37 11.39 18.06
CA ARG A 746 10.23 10.20 18.92
C ARG A 746 11.26 10.17 20.04
N ILE A 747 12.53 10.43 19.73
CA ILE A 747 13.62 10.44 20.71
C ILE A 747 13.49 11.62 21.68
N ALA A 748 13.15 12.81 21.19
CA ALA A 748 12.91 13.98 22.03
C ALA A 748 11.79 13.72 23.05
N GLY A 749 10.65 13.18 22.60
CA GLY A 749 9.55 12.83 23.49
C GLY A 749 9.91 11.73 24.49
N ALA A 750 10.62 10.69 24.03
CA ALA A 750 11.07 9.60 24.89
C ALA A 750 11.96 10.09 26.03
N ASN A 751 12.98 10.89 25.71
CA ASN A 751 13.94 11.40 26.70
C ASN A 751 13.35 12.51 27.57
N ALA A 752 12.39 13.29 27.04
CA ALA A 752 11.61 14.20 27.87
C ALA A 752 10.85 13.45 28.98
N ALA A 753 10.30 12.27 28.66
CA ALA A 753 9.59 11.42 29.60
C ALA A 753 10.50 10.56 30.51
N GLY A 754 11.82 10.80 30.51
CA GLY A 754 12.77 10.16 31.43
C GLY A 754 13.53 8.95 30.87
N ASP A 755 13.30 8.58 29.61
CA ASP A 755 14.07 7.52 28.94
C ASP A 755 15.51 7.99 28.62
N SER A 756 16.33 7.09 28.08
CA SER A 756 17.72 7.36 27.70
C SER A 756 18.06 6.78 26.33
N LEU A 757 17.28 7.17 25.31
CA LEU A 757 17.47 6.77 23.92
C LEU A 757 18.45 7.71 23.19
N PRO A 758 19.50 7.19 22.55
CA PRO A 758 20.37 7.97 21.69
C PRO A 758 19.82 8.06 20.26
N TYR A 759 20.01 9.21 19.61
CA TYR A 759 19.81 9.39 18.18
C TYR A 759 21.03 8.91 17.40
N VAL A 760 20.79 8.01 16.45
CA VAL A 760 21.82 7.49 15.55
C VAL A 760 21.49 7.96 14.13
N PRO A 761 22.28 8.87 13.55
CA PRO A 761 22.06 9.33 12.18
C PRO A 761 22.10 8.16 11.19
N GLN A 762 21.06 8.04 10.37
CA GLN A 762 21.00 7.07 9.28
C GLN A 762 21.09 7.78 7.93
N THR A 763 21.76 7.14 6.97
CA THR A 763 21.72 7.59 5.57
C THR A 763 20.32 7.39 5.03
N GLN A 764 19.65 8.50 4.72
CA GLN A 764 18.31 8.51 4.13
C GLN A 764 18.38 8.69 2.61
N GLY A 765 17.51 7.97 1.90
CA GLY A 765 17.29 8.16 0.48
C GLY A 765 16.40 9.36 0.19
N MET A 766 16.57 9.93 -1.00
CA MET A 766 15.69 10.92 -1.61
C MET A 766 14.85 10.21 -2.67
N THR A 767 13.55 10.46 -2.63
CA THR A 767 12.59 9.95 -3.62
C THR A 767 11.92 11.11 -4.35
N LEU A 768 11.62 10.92 -5.63
CA LEU A 768 10.78 11.83 -6.42
C LEU A 768 9.90 10.97 -7.34
N ASN A 769 8.59 11.14 -7.23
CA ASN A 769 7.60 10.50 -8.11
C ASN A 769 6.85 11.59 -8.85
N ALA A 770 7.35 11.97 -10.02
CA ALA A 770 6.82 13.05 -10.83
C ALA A 770 7.19 12.84 -12.30
N LEU A 771 6.55 13.55 -13.23
CA LEU A 771 6.92 13.55 -14.65
C LEU A 771 6.86 12.14 -15.28
N ASN A 772 5.89 11.31 -14.87
CA ASN A 772 5.77 9.91 -15.29
C ASN A 772 7.06 9.08 -15.10
N THR A 773 7.86 9.40 -14.08
CA THR A 773 9.02 8.61 -13.67
C THR A 773 9.13 8.54 -12.15
N SER A 774 9.92 7.60 -11.68
CA SER A 774 10.30 7.45 -10.28
C SER A 774 11.81 7.62 -10.18
N VAL A 775 12.26 8.39 -9.19
CA VAL A 775 13.68 8.62 -8.93
C VAL A 775 13.95 8.26 -7.48
N TYR A 776 15.00 7.48 -7.27
CA TYR A 776 15.54 7.18 -5.96
C TYR A 776 17.05 7.46 -5.94
N SER A 777 17.53 8.16 -4.92
CA SER A 777 18.95 8.43 -4.74
C SER A 777 19.34 8.37 -3.28
N ILE A 778 20.41 7.65 -2.95
CA ILE A 778 20.87 7.50 -1.57
C ILE A 778 22.39 7.63 -1.48
N GLY A 779 22.86 8.20 -0.38
CA GLY A 779 24.27 8.24 -0.03
C GLY A 779 25.10 9.24 -0.84
N ASP A 780 26.36 8.89 -1.06
CA ASP A 780 27.36 9.66 -1.79
C ASP A 780 27.37 9.22 -3.26
N VAL A 781 26.68 9.98 -4.10
CA VAL A 781 26.45 9.70 -5.53
C VAL A 781 27.51 10.32 -6.44
N GLY A 782 28.75 10.39 -5.95
CA GLY A 782 29.89 10.78 -6.78
C GLY A 782 30.05 12.28 -7.01
N THR A 783 29.45 13.13 -6.17
CA THR A 783 29.47 14.60 -6.35
C THR A 783 30.66 15.28 -5.66
N LYS A 784 31.60 14.53 -5.08
CA LYS A 784 32.79 15.08 -4.41
C LYS A 784 34.00 15.02 -5.33
N GLU A 785 34.53 16.18 -5.72
CA GLU A 785 35.62 16.32 -6.69
C GLU A 785 36.91 15.59 -6.27
N ASP A 786 37.24 15.58 -4.98
CA ASP A 786 38.48 14.99 -4.45
C ASP A 786 38.38 13.47 -4.16
N VAL A 787 37.28 12.83 -4.55
CA VAL A 787 37.04 11.41 -4.27
C VAL A 787 36.99 10.62 -5.57
N THR A 788 37.79 9.56 -5.64
CA THR A 788 37.72 8.59 -6.73
C THR A 788 36.75 7.47 -6.39
N TYR A 789 35.81 7.20 -7.29
CA TYR A 789 34.80 6.16 -7.14
C TYR A 789 35.01 5.05 -8.16
N LYS A 790 34.75 3.80 -7.76
CA LYS A 790 34.45 2.73 -8.70
C LYS A 790 32.94 2.77 -8.95
N THR A 791 32.51 2.82 -10.21
CA THR A 791 31.09 2.88 -10.56
C THR A 791 30.66 1.71 -11.44
N LEU A 792 29.37 1.36 -11.33
CA LEU A 792 28.67 0.48 -12.27
C LEU A 792 27.43 1.23 -12.75
N GLU A 793 27.22 1.30 -14.06
CA GLU A 793 26.10 2.02 -14.69
C GLU A 793 25.37 1.09 -15.65
N ILE A 794 24.06 0.99 -15.47
CA ILE A 794 23.11 0.33 -16.37
C ILE A 794 22.15 1.42 -16.84
N ARG A 795 22.14 1.69 -18.15
CA ARG A 795 21.45 2.83 -18.74
C ARG A 795 20.72 2.43 -20.02
N ASP A 796 19.45 2.85 -20.13
CA ASP A 796 18.65 2.74 -21.35
C ASP A 796 18.11 4.13 -21.73
N ASP A 797 18.73 4.75 -22.73
CA ASP A 797 18.34 6.09 -23.21
C ASP A 797 16.98 6.11 -23.91
N LYS A 798 16.50 4.98 -24.44
CA LYS A 798 15.20 4.90 -25.11
C LYS A 798 14.08 4.83 -24.09
N LYS A 799 14.27 4.06 -23.02
CA LYS A 799 13.32 3.98 -21.90
C LYS A 799 13.47 5.12 -20.90
N LEU A 800 14.58 5.86 -20.95
CA LEU A 800 14.96 6.88 -19.96
C LEU A 800 15.08 6.29 -18.55
N THR A 801 15.77 5.16 -18.44
CA THR A 801 16.04 4.48 -17.16
C THR A 801 17.53 4.47 -16.85
N LEU A 802 17.87 4.65 -15.57
CA LEU A 802 19.24 4.65 -15.06
C LEU A 802 19.31 3.87 -13.75
N GLU A 803 20.29 2.99 -13.64
CA GLU A 803 20.69 2.33 -12.40
C GLU A 803 22.21 2.51 -12.26
N LYS A 804 22.65 3.21 -11.22
CA LYS A 804 24.05 3.58 -11.05
C LYS A 804 24.52 3.43 -9.61
N TYR A 805 25.64 2.74 -9.42
CA TYR A 805 26.23 2.44 -8.12
C TYR A 805 27.59 3.12 -7.96
N TYR A 806 27.87 3.61 -6.76
CA TYR A 806 29.11 4.28 -6.40
C TYR A 806 29.78 3.54 -5.25
N PHE A 807 31.03 3.13 -5.45
CA PHE A 807 31.84 2.45 -4.45
C PHE A 807 33.06 3.28 -4.11
N ARG A 808 33.33 3.41 -2.81
CA ARG A 808 34.54 4.03 -2.27
C ARG A 808 35.22 3.03 -1.34
N ASN A 809 36.52 2.79 -1.52
CA ASN A 809 37.29 1.78 -0.76
C ASN A 809 36.62 0.39 -0.79
N ASN A 810 36.09 0.01 -1.94
CA ASN A 810 35.34 -1.24 -2.15
C ASN A 810 34.05 -1.37 -1.33
N ALA A 811 33.53 -0.29 -0.74
CA ALA A 811 32.23 -0.27 -0.05
C ALA A 811 31.23 0.58 -0.84
N LEU A 812 29.99 0.09 -0.98
CA LEU A 812 28.92 0.84 -1.60
C LEU A 812 28.62 2.10 -0.76
N CYS A 813 28.75 3.27 -1.38
CA CYS A 813 28.55 4.55 -0.73
C CYS A 813 27.36 5.34 -1.28
N GLY A 814 26.87 5.04 -2.49
CA GLY A 814 25.68 5.68 -3.03
C GLY A 814 25.11 4.97 -4.25
N VAL A 815 23.83 5.24 -4.53
CA VAL A 815 23.07 4.66 -5.65
C VAL A 815 22.10 5.68 -6.22
N ILE A 816 21.93 5.69 -7.55
CA ILE A 816 20.89 6.42 -8.28
C ILE A 816 20.06 5.42 -9.07
N LEU A 817 18.73 5.48 -8.93
CA LEU A 817 17.74 4.75 -9.73
C LEU A 817 16.78 5.78 -10.39
N ILE A 818 16.57 5.69 -11.70
CA ILE A 818 15.59 6.49 -12.46
C ILE A 818 14.75 5.54 -13.31
N GLY A 819 13.44 5.72 -13.26
CA GLY A 819 12.44 4.88 -13.94
C GLY A 819 12.07 3.66 -13.11
N ASP A 820 12.90 2.62 -13.15
CA ASP A 820 12.70 1.41 -12.34
C ASP A 820 13.38 1.56 -10.97
N THR A 821 12.57 1.71 -9.92
CA THR A 821 13.02 1.84 -8.54
C THR A 821 12.76 0.59 -7.70
N SER A 822 12.44 -0.56 -8.32
CA SER A 822 12.10 -1.81 -7.62
C SER A 822 13.20 -2.32 -6.68
N LYS A 823 14.47 -1.99 -6.95
CA LYS A 823 15.63 -2.34 -6.10
C LYS A 823 15.85 -1.40 -4.92
N MET A 824 15.00 -0.39 -4.70
CA MET A 824 15.21 0.63 -3.65
C MET A 824 15.48 0.00 -2.27
N ALA A 825 14.75 -1.04 -1.88
CA ALA A 825 14.94 -1.71 -0.59
C ALA A 825 16.30 -2.38 -0.45
N GLU A 826 16.65 -3.20 -1.44
CA GLU A 826 17.92 -3.90 -1.49
C GLU A 826 19.11 -2.94 -1.44
N VAL A 827 19.07 -1.87 -2.26
CA VAL A 827 20.18 -0.92 -2.33
C VAL A 827 20.27 -0.01 -1.10
N THR A 828 19.14 0.30 -0.45
CA THR A 828 19.13 1.04 0.83
C THR A 828 19.91 0.25 1.89
N GLU A 829 19.55 -1.03 2.05
CA GLU A 829 20.21 -1.92 2.98
C GLU A 829 21.70 -2.08 2.64
N ALA A 830 22.03 -2.25 1.36
CA ALA A 830 23.40 -2.38 0.90
C ALA A 830 24.27 -1.14 1.20
N VAL A 831 23.73 0.08 1.02
CA VAL A 831 24.42 1.33 1.38
C VAL A 831 24.62 1.43 2.89
N GLN A 832 23.60 1.10 3.69
CA GLN A 832 23.67 1.16 5.15
C GLN A 832 24.67 0.15 5.72
N GLN A 833 24.73 -1.06 5.15
CA GLN A 833 25.69 -2.10 5.52
C GLN A 833 27.07 -1.92 4.88
N LYS A 834 27.23 -0.94 3.98
CA LYS A 834 28.47 -0.69 3.24
C LYS A 834 28.96 -1.92 2.47
N LYS A 835 28.04 -2.69 1.87
CA LYS A 835 28.33 -3.94 1.14
C LYS A 835 29.40 -3.72 0.07
N ALA A 836 30.26 -4.70 -0.09
CA ALA A 836 31.32 -4.68 -1.08
C ALA A 836 30.83 -5.01 -2.49
N PHE A 837 31.62 -4.64 -3.50
CA PHE A 837 31.24 -4.83 -4.90
C PHE A 837 30.84 -6.28 -5.24
N HIS A 838 31.58 -7.26 -4.73
CA HIS A 838 31.34 -8.70 -4.98
C HIS A 838 30.18 -9.30 -4.17
N GLU A 839 29.65 -8.56 -3.18
CA GLU A 839 28.47 -8.96 -2.42
C GLU A 839 27.18 -8.53 -3.14
N ILE A 840 27.31 -7.71 -4.19
CA ILE A 840 26.21 -7.17 -5.00
C ILE A 840 26.26 -7.72 -6.44
N PHE A 841 27.46 -7.94 -7.00
CA PHE A 841 27.67 -8.35 -8.40
C PHE A 841 28.61 -9.54 -8.58
#